data_AF-A0A934NXJ1-F1
#
_entry.id   AF-A0A934NXJ1-F1
#
_cell.length_a   1.000
_cell.length_b   1.000
_cell.length_c   1.000
_cell.angle_alpha   90.00
_cell.angle_beta   90.00
_cell.angle_gamma   90.00
#
_symmetry.space_group_name_H-M   'P 1'
#
loop_
_entity.id
_entity.type
_entity.pdbx_description
1 polymer ?
#
loop_
_entity_poly.entity_id
_entity_poly.type
_entity_poly.pdbx_seq_one_letter_code
_entity_poly.pdbx_strand_id
1 'polypeptide(L)'
;MSIVRGARATAELRKRLAEHEQIGDAKDLVADLPPSFDLRSEDNWLWDRREAPDPTVAPLRSEDAYALDRAGSPPLDLLHRTPYDVVYEPDSSVSTELKQQYCRRSVDLTMKGGTTSGVVYPLAICEIARSFRIRNVGGASAGAIGASAAAAAEIGRRAQALGTPLPGGGGDPKQGHVRRGFVGLADTVAWLAEVDAAPEQRAEYRLAQLFRPTKKSLSLYRIAVAVMRRNWFGIALLAGGILGWPSRIAAAVVTALALTVVAVVSAAPGSNWLGVLAPAAAGLAGLGLVIFGAVMGGLVVRKVVPKKDRTPEDLREPLPDPTTRRPTRITLPAVTAVGTLAIGVGLLWIPARCSDLVATHFWAALPVVFLALVVAIVAIHVLRIVFIVSNAQSGAFGLIAGSSDTSVVKGGFLGLWDKVAGMAKPTVDRALVPWLSETLSQLAGVDGVLRFGHLWCGAEWDGKMAPNHESIHNPGARNVNLELMTSELVQGVPYRFPLDMRDQVGKKNRPTLFVRESDLLEVFPDSVVRAIATGAAMEAQVIPTGDKIEDLYPFPDPWDLPVIFAVRLSMALPGLFQSVRAYRFVDHLDVRDDFGRLITRDGQQMMYPGDVKKSTKAITSSEKVSLEKTMWVEPLWFSDGGITSNFPIHFFDSPLPLWPTLGINLESHPRGFRHQDVWLSADWQTTRSPAKPLDKGFLSFAAAIVNTARGWRDTTQLFMPGYRGRIASVRQTKGEGGANLFMERETIAALALRGAFAGARLRRRFSSNAYWQRHQWLRMRVALENIDRLQREAKVALGQPVYSTLLTPGAQPPILAIDVATAGGDAALPERRNWFTAAKPARYWEAARALAEGLMELPDYSPDALSDRSPYPTPELRQVPPL
;
A
#
# COMPACT_ATOMS: atom_id res chain seq x y z
N MET A 1 -19.25 7.52 22.63
CA MET A 1 -19.57 8.95 22.60
C MET A 1 -18.94 9.52 21.32
N SER A 2 -19.74 10.15 20.45
CA SER A 2 -19.33 10.52 19.08
C SER A 2 -18.67 11.88 19.06
N ILE A 3 -17.66 12.06 18.21
CA ILE A 3 -16.99 13.35 18.03
C ILE A 3 -17.94 14.33 17.32
N VAL A 4 -17.84 15.61 17.66
CA VAL A 4 -18.59 16.72 17.04
C VAL A 4 -18.47 16.72 15.50
N ARG A 5 -19.53 17.17 14.81
CA ARG A 5 -19.64 17.17 13.33
C ARG A 5 -20.16 18.51 12.81
N GLY A 6 -20.08 18.73 11.50
CA GLY A 6 -20.58 19.94 10.84
C GLY A 6 -19.80 21.18 11.25
N ALA A 7 -20.45 22.34 11.27
CA ALA A 7 -19.81 23.62 11.61
C ALA A 7 -19.12 23.62 12.99
N ARG A 8 -19.67 22.88 13.97
CA ARG A 8 -19.06 22.74 15.30
C ARG A 8 -17.70 22.04 15.24
N ALA A 9 -17.50 21.10 14.32
CA ALA A 9 -16.21 20.43 14.13
C ALA A 9 -15.13 21.40 13.61
N THR A 10 -15.48 22.29 12.68
CA THR A 10 -14.54 23.30 12.15
C THR A 10 -14.18 24.33 13.22
N ALA A 11 -15.16 24.77 14.02
CA ALA A 11 -14.91 25.71 15.13
C ALA A 11 -14.00 25.09 16.21
N GLU A 12 -14.28 23.85 16.62
CA GLU A 12 -13.46 23.13 17.61
C GLU A 12 -12.05 22.83 17.10
N LEU A 13 -11.92 22.49 15.81
CA LEU A 13 -10.61 22.33 15.19
C LEU A 13 -9.83 23.66 15.18
N ARG A 14 -10.47 24.80 14.87
CA ARG A 14 -9.85 26.12 14.91
C ARG A 14 -9.32 26.44 16.31
N LYS A 15 -10.15 26.22 17.34
CA LYS A 15 -9.79 26.41 18.75
C LYS A 15 -8.54 25.62 19.11
N ARG A 16 -8.51 24.31 18.84
CA ARG A 16 -7.36 23.43 19.13
C ARG A 16 -6.07 23.81 18.42
N LEU A 17 -6.20 24.37 17.23
CA LEU A 17 -5.05 24.78 16.44
C LEU A 17 -4.45 26.10 16.95
N ALA A 18 -5.27 27.05 17.41
CA ALA A 18 -4.84 28.44 17.65
C ALA A 18 -4.91 28.93 19.10
N GLU A 19 -5.76 28.36 19.95
CA GLU A 19 -6.05 28.87 21.29
C GLU A 19 -5.43 27.96 22.37
N HIS A 20 -4.96 28.57 23.47
CA HIS A 20 -4.54 27.80 24.65
C HIS A 20 -5.77 27.16 25.29
N GLU A 21 -5.75 25.84 25.47
CA GLU A 21 -6.84 25.13 26.14
C GLU A 21 -6.60 25.15 27.66
N GLN A 22 -7.55 25.71 28.43
CA GLN A 22 -7.74 25.27 29.80
C GLN A 22 -8.30 23.85 29.73
N ILE A 23 -7.68 22.88 30.41
CA ILE A 23 -8.15 21.49 30.41
C ILE A 23 -9.54 21.41 31.05
N GLY A 24 -10.57 21.53 30.22
CA GLY A 24 -11.93 21.09 30.48
C GLY A 24 -12.18 19.88 29.58
N ASP A 25 -12.23 18.70 30.19
CA ASP A 25 -12.70 17.41 29.68
C ASP A 25 -12.76 17.18 28.15
N ALA A 26 -12.22 16.02 27.74
CA ALA A 26 -12.59 15.27 26.53
C ALA A 26 -14.11 15.21 26.18
N LYS A 27 -14.99 15.69 27.07
CA LYS A 27 -16.43 15.88 26.87
C LYS A 27 -16.76 16.96 25.83
N ASP A 28 -16.01 18.05 25.72
CA ASP A 28 -16.35 19.13 24.78
C ASP A 28 -16.28 18.69 23.30
N LEU A 29 -15.38 17.72 23.04
CA LEU A 29 -15.19 17.06 21.75
C LEU A 29 -16.31 16.08 21.40
N VAL A 30 -17.13 15.73 22.37
CA VAL A 30 -18.01 14.57 22.34
C VAL A 30 -19.46 15.04 22.46
N ALA A 31 -20.35 14.49 21.64
CA ALA A 31 -21.78 14.74 21.78
C ALA A 31 -22.31 14.14 23.09
N ASP A 32 -23.10 14.93 23.82
CA ASP A 32 -23.83 14.47 25.00
C ASP A 32 -24.75 13.30 24.65
N LEU A 33 -24.92 12.41 25.61
CA LEU A 33 -25.93 11.37 25.49
C LEU A 33 -27.33 11.98 25.68
N PRO A 34 -28.37 11.40 25.07
CA PRO A 34 -29.73 11.82 25.36
C PRO A 34 -30.01 11.67 26.88
N PRO A 35 -30.84 12.54 27.48
CA PRO A 35 -31.05 12.57 28.94
C PRO A 35 -31.51 11.25 29.56
N SER A 36 -32.07 10.34 28.77
CA SER A 36 -32.54 9.03 29.20
C SER A 36 -31.43 7.97 29.33
N PHE A 37 -30.16 8.30 29.07
CA PHE A 37 -29.04 7.37 29.09
C PHE A 37 -28.00 7.78 30.14
N ASP A 38 -27.75 6.87 31.09
CA ASP A 38 -26.73 7.07 32.12
C ASP A 38 -25.38 6.43 31.72
N LEU A 39 -24.29 7.13 32.05
CA LEU A 39 -22.93 6.59 31.97
C LEU A 39 -22.57 5.94 33.29
N ARG A 40 -22.23 4.66 33.25
CA ARG A 40 -21.58 3.97 34.36
C ARG A 40 -20.09 3.83 34.06
N SER A 41 -19.26 4.50 34.84
CA SER A 41 -17.82 4.30 34.87
C SER A 41 -17.48 3.12 35.77
N GLU A 42 -16.52 2.29 35.39
CA GLU A 42 -15.87 1.40 36.35
C GLU A 42 -15.04 2.22 37.33
N ASP A 43 -14.93 1.78 38.59
CA ASP A 43 -14.08 2.45 39.57
C ASP A 43 -12.65 2.56 39.03
N ASN A 44 -12.03 3.74 39.16
CA ASN A 44 -10.68 4.02 38.65
C ASN A 44 -10.49 3.92 37.12
N TRP A 45 -11.56 4.04 36.34
CA TRP A 45 -11.45 4.11 34.88
C TRP A 45 -10.49 5.23 34.45
N LEU A 46 -9.50 4.90 33.62
CA LEU A 46 -8.41 5.82 33.22
C LEU A 46 -8.93 7.15 32.71
N TRP A 47 -10.06 7.13 31.99
CA TRP A 47 -10.61 8.30 31.33
C TRP A 47 -11.42 9.20 32.27
N ASP A 48 -11.81 8.70 33.45
CA ASP A 48 -12.61 9.43 34.44
C ASP A 48 -11.76 10.07 35.55
N ARG A 49 -10.49 9.62 35.72
CA ARG A 49 -9.55 10.31 36.61
C ARG A 49 -9.33 11.73 36.09
N ARG A 50 -9.69 12.74 36.87
CA ARG A 50 -9.20 14.10 36.64
C ARG A 50 -7.73 14.10 37.05
N GLU A 51 -6.81 14.04 36.09
CA GLU A 51 -5.45 14.48 36.38
C GLU A 51 -5.55 15.96 36.80
N ALA A 52 -4.74 16.39 37.77
CA ALA A 52 -4.63 17.81 38.08
C ALA A 52 -4.39 18.54 36.75
N PRO A 53 -5.24 19.52 36.37
CA PRO A 53 -5.11 20.15 35.07
C PRO A 53 -3.71 20.74 34.95
N ASP A 54 -2.96 20.33 33.93
CA ASP A 54 -1.84 21.13 33.43
C ASP A 54 -2.44 22.50 33.11
N PRO A 55 -2.03 23.59 33.79
CA PRO A 55 -2.81 24.82 33.88
C PRO A 55 -3.13 25.45 32.52
N THR A 56 -2.36 25.14 31.47
CA THR A 56 -2.67 25.48 30.07
C THR A 56 -2.00 24.52 29.10
N VAL A 57 -2.77 23.90 28.22
CA VAL A 57 -2.25 23.07 27.12
C VAL A 57 -2.02 23.97 25.90
N ALA A 58 -0.78 24.07 25.44
CA ALA A 58 -0.43 24.91 24.29
C ALA A 58 -1.22 24.52 23.02
N PRO A 59 -1.52 25.46 22.11
CA PRO A 59 -2.19 25.15 20.84
C PRO A 59 -1.35 24.21 19.97
N LEU A 60 -1.99 23.38 19.13
CA LEU A 60 -1.27 22.46 18.24
C LEU A 60 -0.41 23.17 17.17
N ARG A 61 -0.68 24.44 16.86
CA ARG A 61 0.16 25.25 15.95
C ARG A 61 1.23 26.08 16.69
N SER A 62 1.38 25.88 18.00
CA SER A 62 2.45 26.48 18.82
C SER A 62 3.64 25.52 18.96
N GLU A 63 4.85 26.05 18.92
CA GLU A 63 6.08 25.27 19.12
C GLU A 63 6.17 24.69 20.53
N ASP A 64 5.66 25.43 21.54
CA ASP A 64 5.63 25.03 22.94
C ASP A 64 4.86 23.72 23.17
N ALA A 65 3.92 23.38 22.28
CA ALA A 65 3.15 22.14 22.38
C ALA A 65 4.00 20.87 22.26
N TYR A 66 5.21 20.98 21.68
CA TYR A 66 6.12 19.88 21.36
C TYR A 66 7.46 19.99 22.09
N ALA A 67 7.57 20.91 23.05
CA ALA A 67 8.71 21.00 23.95
C ALA A 67 8.71 19.80 24.92
N LEU A 68 9.81 19.03 24.92
CA LEU A 68 9.98 17.83 25.75
C LEU A 68 10.79 18.09 27.04
N ASP A 69 11.24 19.33 27.27
CA ASP A 69 12.01 19.79 28.43
C ASP A 69 11.13 20.02 29.67
N ARG A 70 10.39 18.99 30.07
CA ARG A 70 9.51 19.05 31.26
C ARG A 70 10.17 18.43 32.48
N ALA A 71 9.78 18.86 33.68
CA ALA A 71 10.22 18.25 34.93
C ALA A 71 10.11 16.70 34.90
N GLY A 72 11.19 16.01 35.25
CA GLY A 72 11.30 14.55 35.19
C GLY A 72 11.61 13.97 33.80
N SER A 73 11.91 14.81 32.80
CA SER A 73 12.43 14.37 31.50
C SER A 73 13.96 14.38 31.53
N PRO A 74 14.62 13.48 30.77
CA PRO A 74 16.08 13.53 30.66
C PRO A 74 16.50 14.84 29.96
N PRO A 75 17.78 15.25 30.12
CA PRO A 75 18.35 16.34 29.34
C PRO A 75 18.00 16.23 27.85
N LEU A 76 17.65 17.35 27.23
CA LEU A 76 17.13 17.35 25.86
C LEU A 76 18.16 16.81 24.86
N ASP A 77 19.45 17.11 25.08
CA ASP A 77 20.57 16.57 24.31
C ASP A 77 20.59 15.03 24.37
N LEU A 78 20.40 14.44 25.56
CA LEU A 78 20.34 12.99 25.76
C LEU A 78 19.12 12.38 25.05
N LEU A 79 17.95 13.01 25.13
CA LEU A 79 16.75 12.53 24.45
C LEU A 79 16.91 12.58 22.92
N HIS A 80 17.76 13.49 22.42
CA HIS A 80 18.07 13.61 21.02
C HIS A 80 19.09 12.62 20.46
N ARG A 81 19.84 11.90 21.32
CA ARG A 81 20.72 10.79 20.92
C ARG A 81 19.96 9.57 20.43
N THR A 82 20.67 8.67 19.77
CA THR A 82 20.10 7.43 19.22
C THR A 82 19.86 6.40 20.34
N PRO A 83 18.90 5.47 20.18
CA PRO A 83 18.72 4.37 21.12
C PRO A 83 19.99 3.54 21.36
N TYR A 84 20.83 3.36 20.35
CA TYR A 84 22.09 2.63 20.46
C TYR A 84 23.02 3.27 21.50
N ASP A 85 23.31 4.56 21.35
CA ASP A 85 24.23 5.31 22.22
C ASP A 85 23.78 5.39 23.69
N VAL A 86 22.46 5.28 23.93
CA VAL A 86 21.89 5.45 25.28
C VAL A 86 21.60 4.12 25.95
N VAL A 87 21.07 3.15 25.21
CA VAL A 87 20.47 1.94 25.79
C VAL A 87 21.32 0.71 25.51
N TYR A 88 21.82 0.55 24.28
CA TYR A 88 22.44 -0.69 23.83
C TYR A 88 23.96 -0.70 23.96
N GLU A 89 24.60 0.47 24.04
CA GLU A 89 26.04 0.57 24.22
C GLU A 89 26.47 0.06 25.62
N PRO A 90 27.33 -0.98 25.70
CA PRO A 90 27.71 -1.63 26.97
C PRO A 90 28.42 -0.70 27.97
N ASP A 91 29.20 0.26 27.46
CA ASP A 91 30.06 1.16 28.24
C ASP A 91 29.48 2.58 28.41
N SER A 92 28.18 2.77 28.15
CA SER A 92 27.58 4.11 28.22
C SER A 92 27.72 4.70 29.63
N SER A 93 28.24 5.92 29.77
CA SER A 93 28.31 6.65 31.05
C SER A 93 26.95 7.13 31.59
N VAL A 94 25.85 6.73 30.95
CA VAL A 94 24.48 7.14 31.27
C VAL A 94 23.93 6.28 32.41
N SER A 95 23.45 6.91 33.48
CA SER A 95 22.88 6.19 34.64
C SER A 95 21.62 5.40 34.27
N THR A 96 21.33 4.35 35.04
CA THR A 96 20.14 3.50 34.88
C THR A 96 18.84 4.32 34.93
N GLU A 97 18.76 5.32 35.81
CA GLU A 97 17.59 6.20 35.96
C GLU A 97 17.37 7.04 34.69
N LEU A 98 18.43 7.60 34.12
CA LEU A 98 18.37 8.37 32.88
C LEU A 98 17.98 7.49 31.69
N LYS A 99 18.50 6.25 31.61
CA LYS A 99 18.06 5.27 30.60
C LYS A 99 16.56 4.96 30.73
N GLN A 100 16.06 4.78 31.95
CA GLN A 100 14.64 4.56 32.18
C GLN A 100 13.81 5.76 31.75
N GLN A 101 14.20 6.99 32.10
CA GLN A 101 13.52 8.22 31.67
C GLN A 101 13.53 8.40 30.15
N TYR A 102 14.66 8.08 29.50
CA TYR A 102 14.78 8.07 28.04
C TYR A 102 13.78 7.10 27.39
N CYS A 103 13.68 5.87 27.90
CA CYS A 103 12.72 4.89 27.44
C CYS A 103 11.27 5.34 27.69
N ARG A 104 10.98 5.99 28.84
CA ARG A 104 9.64 6.53 29.15
C ARG A 104 9.20 7.66 28.22
N ARG A 105 10.16 8.38 27.65
CA ARG A 105 9.91 9.46 26.70
C ARG A 105 10.05 9.00 25.26
N SER A 106 10.21 7.71 24.99
CA SER A 106 10.33 7.17 23.63
C SER A 106 9.08 6.41 23.21
N VAL A 107 8.80 6.37 21.91
CA VAL A 107 7.65 5.65 21.35
C VAL A 107 7.91 5.23 19.91
N ASP A 108 7.33 4.10 19.52
CA ASP A 108 7.24 3.70 18.11
C ASP A 108 5.81 3.88 17.61
N LEU A 109 5.64 4.15 16.33
CA LEU A 109 4.33 4.44 15.74
C LEU A 109 4.11 3.67 14.44
N THR A 110 2.98 2.99 14.35
CA THR A 110 2.53 2.36 13.10
C THR A 110 1.14 2.81 12.70
N MET A 111 0.94 2.98 11.41
CA MET A 111 -0.30 3.48 10.85
C MET A 111 -0.79 2.56 9.74
N LYS A 112 -2.07 2.21 9.80
CA LYS A 112 -2.71 1.37 8.79
C LYS A 112 -2.82 2.10 7.45
N GLY A 113 -2.83 1.36 6.35
CA GLY A 113 -3.21 1.92 5.06
C GLY A 113 -4.71 2.15 4.92
N GLY A 114 -5.05 3.17 4.13
CA GLY A 114 -6.44 3.50 3.84
C GLY A 114 -6.54 4.69 2.90
N THR A 115 -6.80 4.41 1.62
CA THR A 115 -7.04 5.36 0.52
C THR A 115 -7.07 6.87 0.88
N THR A 116 -8.16 7.44 1.42
CA THR A 116 -8.27 8.89 1.76
C THR A 116 -8.30 9.21 3.25
N SER A 117 -7.96 8.23 4.09
CA SER A 117 -8.03 8.37 5.55
C SER A 117 -6.77 8.98 6.17
N GLY A 118 -5.80 9.36 5.33
CA GLY A 118 -4.56 10.00 5.76
C GLY A 118 -4.76 11.28 6.60
N VAL A 119 -5.91 11.95 6.48
CA VAL A 119 -6.25 13.16 7.25
C VAL A 119 -6.39 12.91 8.77
N VAL A 120 -6.54 11.65 9.19
CA VAL A 120 -6.64 11.28 10.61
C VAL A 120 -5.26 11.33 11.29
N TYR A 121 -4.19 10.96 10.59
CA TYR A 121 -2.88 10.75 11.20
C TYR A 121 -2.20 12.02 11.73
N PRO A 122 -2.18 13.15 11.00
CA PRO A 122 -1.40 14.32 11.40
C PRO A 122 -1.66 14.79 12.83
N LEU A 123 -2.93 14.97 13.22
CA LEU A 123 -3.24 15.43 14.57
C LEU A 123 -3.09 14.33 15.63
N ALA A 124 -3.24 13.06 15.26
CA ALA A 124 -2.95 11.95 16.17
C ALA A 124 -1.44 11.90 16.49
N ILE A 125 -0.60 12.06 15.47
CA ILE A 125 0.86 12.16 15.60
C ILE A 125 1.22 13.37 16.47
N CYS A 126 0.64 14.54 16.17
CA CYS A 126 0.86 15.75 16.95
C CYS A 126 0.54 15.53 18.43
N GLU A 127 -0.60 14.92 18.75
CA GLU A 127 -0.99 14.63 20.12
C GLU A 127 -0.06 13.64 20.83
N ILE A 128 0.52 12.66 20.13
CA ILE A 128 1.52 11.74 20.69
C ILE A 128 2.85 12.46 20.94
N ALA A 129 3.29 13.29 19.98
CA ALA A 129 4.57 14.01 20.02
C ALA A 129 4.69 15.01 21.18
N ARG A 130 3.57 15.38 21.82
CA ARG A 130 3.56 16.29 22.99
C ARG A 130 4.25 15.71 24.22
N SER A 131 4.32 14.38 24.32
CA SER A 131 4.90 13.68 25.48
C SER A 131 6.06 12.75 25.13
N PHE A 132 6.17 12.35 23.86
CA PHE A 132 7.09 11.32 23.41
C PHE A 132 7.94 11.77 22.23
N ARG A 133 9.19 11.32 22.23
CA ARG A 133 10.10 11.24 21.09
C ARG A 133 9.74 10.04 20.24
N ILE A 134 9.45 10.27 18.97
CA ILE A 134 9.18 9.18 18.03
C ILE A 134 10.53 8.57 17.58
N ARG A 135 10.69 7.25 17.71
CA ARG A 135 11.94 6.52 17.38
C ARG A 135 11.80 5.72 16.09
N ASN A 136 10.82 4.83 16.03
CA ASN A 136 10.51 4.08 14.83
C ASN A 136 9.12 4.43 14.30
N VAL A 137 8.99 4.59 12.98
CA VAL A 137 7.72 4.89 12.32
C VAL A 137 7.52 4.02 11.11
N GLY A 138 6.30 3.49 10.92
CA GLY A 138 6.03 2.64 9.78
C GLY A 138 4.58 2.66 9.32
N GLY A 139 4.39 2.27 8.07
CA GLY A 139 3.07 2.25 7.47
C GLY A 139 3.05 1.71 6.04
N ALA A 140 1.83 1.50 5.56
CA ALA A 140 1.53 1.09 4.19
C ALA A 140 0.49 2.05 3.58
N SER A 141 0.50 2.29 2.27
CA SER A 141 -0.49 3.15 1.60
C SER A 141 -0.55 4.56 2.21
N ALA A 142 -1.75 5.08 2.52
CA ALA A 142 -1.91 6.33 3.25
C ALA A 142 -1.20 6.36 4.63
N GLY A 143 -0.99 5.20 5.26
CA GLY A 143 -0.18 5.08 6.47
C GLY A 143 1.29 5.40 6.22
N ALA A 144 1.82 5.16 5.02
CA ALA A 144 3.19 5.55 4.64
C ALA A 144 3.34 7.09 4.53
N ILE A 145 2.28 7.79 4.12
CA ILE A 145 2.23 9.26 4.13
C ILE A 145 2.32 9.77 5.57
N GLY A 146 1.49 9.23 6.47
CA GLY A 146 1.54 9.58 7.89
C GLY A 146 2.90 9.25 8.52
N ALA A 147 3.48 8.09 8.17
CA ALA A 147 4.75 7.63 8.72
C ALA A 147 5.93 8.52 8.31
N SER A 148 6.03 8.83 7.01
CA SER A 148 7.06 9.73 6.49
C SER A 148 6.90 11.15 7.04
N ALA A 149 5.67 11.66 7.17
CA ALA A 149 5.41 12.97 7.74
C ALA A 149 5.79 13.05 9.23
N ALA A 150 5.50 12.00 10.01
CA ALA A 150 5.93 11.91 11.41
C ALA A 150 7.46 11.87 11.52
N ALA A 151 8.13 11.08 10.69
CA ALA A 151 9.59 10.99 10.69
C ALA A 151 10.24 12.33 10.30
N ALA A 152 9.72 12.99 9.25
CA ALA A 152 10.17 14.31 8.84
C ALA A 152 9.96 15.37 9.94
N ALA A 153 8.76 15.41 10.54
CA ALA A 153 8.45 16.36 11.62
C ALA A 153 9.33 16.15 12.86
N GLU A 154 9.68 14.90 13.19
CA GLU A 154 10.58 14.58 14.30
C GLU A 154 12.02 15.04 14.06
N ILE A 155 12.51 14.94 12.81
CA ILE A 155 13.79 15.53 12.40
C ILE A 155 13.75 17.05 12.48
N GLY A 156 12.68 17.68 11.99
CA GLY A 156 12.50 19.14 12.10
C GLY A 156 12.47 19.62 13.56
N ARG A 157 11.83 18.86 14.45
CA ARG A 157 11.82 19.15 15.90
C ARG A 157 13.22 19.05 16.52
N ARG A 158 14.01 18.04 16.15
CA ARG A 158 15.42 17.91 16.60
C ARG A 158 16.27 19.07 16.12
N ALA A 159 16.18 19.42 14.84
CA ALA A 159 16.96 20.52 14.29
C ALA A 159 16.64 21.87 14.95
N GLN A 160 15.36 22.09 15.28
CA GLN A 160 14.94 23.25 16.08
C GLN A 160 15.53 23.25 17.48
N ALA A 161 15.47 22.11 18.19
CA ALA A 161 16.04 21.98 19.53
C ALA A 161 17.57 22.20 19.57
N LEU A 162 18.28 21.87 18.48
CA LEU A 162 19.72 22.07 18.34
C LEU A 162 20.10 23.47 17.82
N GLY A 163 19.12 24.35 17.57
CA GLY A 163 19.37 25.71 17.07
C GLY A 163 19.94 25.76 15.65
N THR A 164 19.79 24.70 14.85
CA THR A 164 20.31 24.65 13.49
C THR A 164 19.59 25.71 12.63
N PRO A 165 20.32 26.68 12.04
CA PRO A 165 19.74 27.63 11.10
C PRO A 165 19.36 26.87 9.83
N LEU A 166 18.10 26.95 9.44
CA LEU A 166 17.58 26.17 8.32
C LEU A 166 16.71 27.05 7.40
N PRO A 167 16.60 26.66 6.12
CA PRO A 167 15.82 27.38 5.12
C PRO A 167 14.36 27.43 5.57
N GLY A 168 13.91 28.63 5.91
CA GLY A 168 12.57 28.85 6.44
C GLY A 168 11.48 28.47 5.43
N GLY A 169 10.39 27.89 5.95
CA GLY A 169 9.14 27.62 5.23
C GLY A 169 8.49 28.91 4.71
N GLY A 170 9.03 29.44 3.62
CA GLY A 170 8.69 30.72 3.00
C GLY A 170 7.81 30.62 1.76
N GLY A 171 7.06 29.53 1.61
CA GLY A 171 6.08 29.40 0.52
C GLY A 171 4.70 29.91 0.91
N ASP A 172 3.84 30.16 -0.07
CA ASP A 172 2.47 30.62 0.14
C ASP A 172 1.63 29.59 0.94
N PRO A 173 1.18 29.89 2.17
CA PRO A 173 0.33 28.97 2.93
C PRO A 173 -0.96 28.58 2.21
N LYS A 174 -1.49 29.44 1.31
CA LYS A 174 -2.68 29.12 0.50
C LYS A 174 -2.41 27.98 -0.49
N GLN A 175 -1.17 27.84 -0.96
CA GLN A 175 -0.74 26.74 -1.80
C GLN A 175 -0.42 25.46 -1.01
N GLY A 176 -0.53 25.48 0.32
CA GLY A 176 -0.28 24.30 1.17
C GLY A 176 1.18 24.12 1.57
N HIS A 177 1.97 25.20 1.57
CA HIS A 177 3.28 25.20 2.22
C HIS A 177 3.13 25.22 3.75
N VAL A 178 4.05 24.56 4.44
CA VAL A 178 3.99 24.35 5.88
C VAL A 178 5.27 24.78 6.59
N ARG A 179 5.15 25.03 7.89
CA ARG A 179 6.31 25.26 8.77
C ARG A 179 7.05 23.94 9.02
N ARG A 180 8.21 24.03 9.68
CA ARG A 180 8.97 22.85 10.12
C ARG A 180 8.32 22.13 11.30
N GLY A 181 8.70 20.87 11.50
CA GLY A 181 8.31 20.08 12.67
C GLY A 181 6.82 19.77 12.77
N PHE A 182 6.35 19.39 13.96
CA PHE A 182 4.96 19.00 14.19
C PHE A 182 3.97 20.17 14.03
N VAL A 183 4.42 21.41 14.20
CA VAL A 183 3.62 22.61 13.91
C VAL A 183 3.23 22.65 12.43
N GLY A 184 4.16 22.34 11.52
CA GLY A 184 3.86 22.20 10.09
C GLY A 184 2.93 21.03 9.76
N LEU A 185 3.02 19.95 10.53
CA LEU A 185 2.11 18.82 10.38
C LEU A 185 0.68 19.22 10.76
N ALA A 186 0.51 20.07 11.78
CA ALA A 186 -0.78 20.69 12.11
C ALA A 186 -1.25 21.69 11.03
N ASP A 187 -0.34 22.48 10.46
CA ASP A 187 -0.64 23.40 9.35
C ASP A 187 -1.21 22.66 8.13
N THR A 188 -0.69 21.47 7.83
CA THR A 188 -1.21 20.62 6.74
C THR A 188 -2.71 20.36 6.90
N VAL A 189 -3.17 20.07 8.11
CA VAL A 189 -4.59 19.83 8.40
C VAL A 189 -5.38 21.12 8.35
N ALA A 190 -4.84 22.22 8.90
CA ALA A 190 -5.47 23.53 8.84
C ALA A 190 -5.73 23.95 7.38
N TRP A 191 -4.77 23.68 6.48
CA TRP A 191 -4.89 23.93 5.05
C TRP A 191 -5.91 23.01 4.37
N LEU A 192 -5.89 21.70 4.63
CA LEU A 192 -6.84 20.74 4.04
C LEU A 192 -8.28 20.97 4.50
N ALA A 193 -8.47 21.33 5.78
CA ALA A 193 -9.78 21.60 6.36
C ALA A 193 -10.20 23.08 6.21
N GLU A 194 -9.43 23.89 5.47
CA GLU A 194 -9.75 25.30 5.19
C GLU A 194 -10.13 26.09 6.46
N VAL A 195 -9.43 25.82 7.58
CA VAL A 195 -9.82 26.32 8.92
C VAL A 195 -9.73 27.84 9.00
N ASP A 196 -8.80 28.42 8.26
CA ASP A 196 -8.54 29.86 8.19
C ASP A 196 -9.40 30.56 7.11
N ALA A 197 -10.26 29.82 6.39
CA ALA A 197 -11.19 30.39 5.40
C ALA A 197 -12.40 31.03 6.07
N ALA A 198 -12.99 32.02 5.38
CA ALA A 198 -14.22 32.66 5.84
C ALA A 198 -15.41 31.66 5.79
N PRO A 199 -16.34 31.67 6.76
CA PRO A 199 -17.45 30.71 6.82
C PRO A 199 -18.29 30.65 5.53
N GLU A 200 -18.49 31.79 4.87
CA GLU A 200 -19.24 31.97 3.63
C GLU A 200 -18.50 31.50 2.37
N GLN A 201 -17.18 31.29 2.43
CA GLN A 201 -16.39 30.82 1.29
C GLN A 201 -16.80 29.39 0.94
N ARG A 202 -17.07 29.09 -0.32
CA ARG A 202 -17.39 27.71 -0.76
C ARG A 202 -16.17 26.81 -0.63
N ALA A 203 -16.36 25.57 -0.16
CA ALA A 203 -15.29 24.58 -0.06
C ALA A 203 -14.55 24.41 -1.41
N GLU A 204 -13.22 24.46 -1.34
CA GLU A 204 -12.35 24.36 -2.52
C GLU A 204 -12.06 22.89 -2.87
N TYR A 205 -12.26 21.95 -1.92
CA TYR A 205 -11.92 20.53 -2.08
C TYR A 205 -10.43 20.32 -2.40
N ARG A 206 -9.55 20.99 -1.65
CA ARG A 206 -8.08 20.97 -1.86
C ARG A 206 -7.51 19.57 -1.95
N LEU A 207 -7.99 18.64 -1.12
CA LEU A 207 -7.58 17.23 -1.17
C LEU A 207 -7.83 16.62 -2.56
N ALA A 208 -9.00 16.81 -3.15
CA ALA A 208 -9.32 16.27 -4.47
C ALA A 208 -8.47 16.88 -5.59
N GLN A 209 -8.05 18.14 -5.45
CA GLN A 209 -7.24 18.85 -6.45
C GLN A 209 -5.81 18.29 -6.55
N LEU A 210 -5.29 17.67 -5.49
CA LEU A 210 -3.98 16.99 -5.50
C LEU A 210 -4.00 15.74 -6.41
N PHE A 211 -5.17 15.14 -6.63
CA PHE A 211 -5.36 13.92 -7.39
C PHE A 211 -5.63 14.26 -8.86
N ARG A 212 -4.55 14.39 -9.64
CA ARG A 212 -4.62 14.82 -11.05
C ARG A 212 -4.48 13.63 -12.01
N PRO A 213 -5.43 13.43 -12.94
CA PRO A 213 -5.32 12.36 -13.92
C PRO A 213 -4.27 12.68 -14.98
N THR A 214 -3.85 11.67 -15.73
CA THR A 214 -3.09 11.86 -16.96
C THR A 214 -4.03 12.28 -18.10
N LYS A 215 -3.48 12.82 -19.19
CA LYS A 215 -4.27 13.19 -20.38
C LYS A 215 -5.06 12.00 -20.95
N LYS A 216 -4.47 10.79 -20.89
CA LYS A 216 -5.06 9.55 -21.39
C LYS A 216 -6.22 9.05 -20.52
N SER A 217 -6.16 9.26 -19.21
CA SER A 217 -7.13 8.75 -18.24
C SER A 217 -8.22 9.76 -17.85
N LEU A 218 -8.09 11.03 -18.26
CA LEU A 218 -8.99 12.13 -17.88
C LEU A 218 -10.48 11.81 -18.04
N SER A 219 -10.88 11.15 -19.14
CA SER A 219 -12.29 10.79 -19.37
C SER A 219 -12.81 9.77 -18.36
N LEU A 220 -11.99 8.79 -17.98
CA LEU A 220 -12.33 7.81 -16.94
C LEU A 220 -12.32 8.45 -15.55
N TYR A 221 -11.37 9.35 -15.32
CA TYR A 221 -11.29 10.10 -14.06
C TYR A 221 -12.52 10.99 -13.84
N ARG A 222 -13.04 11.67 -14.87
CA ARG A 222 -14.29 12.44 -14.80
C ARG A 222 -15.48 11.59 -14.33
N ILE A 223 -15.55 10.34 -14.77
CA ILE A 223 -16.61 9.41 -14.34
C ILE A 223 -16.38 8.99 -12.89
N ALA A 224 -15.14 8.66 -12.52
CA ALA A 224 -14.80 8.36 -11.13
C ALA A 224 -15.19 9.52 -10.20
N VAL A 225 -14.93 10.77 -10.61
CA VAL A 225 -15.32 11.99 -9.90
C VAL A 225 -16.85 12.10 -9.82
N ALA A 226 -17.57 11.90 -10.92
CA ALA A 226 -19.03 11.94 -10.92
C ALA A 226 -19.64 10.87 -9.98
N VAL A 227 -19.03 9.68 -9.90
CA VAL A 227 -19.39 8.62 -8.94
C VAL A 227 -19.12 9.07 -7.50
N MET A 228 -17.92 9.60 -7.21
CA MET A 228 -17.57 10.10 -5.87
C MET A 228 -18.52 11.22 -5.42
N ARG A 229 -18.91 12.09 -6.34
CA ARG A 229 -19.87 13.18 -6.11
C ARG A 229 -21.33 12.75 -6.15
N ARG A 230 -21.62 11.46 -6.38
CA ARG A 230 -22.97 10.90 -6.52
C ARG A 230 -23.83 11.63 -7.56
N ASN A 231 -23.19 12.15 -8.59
CA ASN A 231 -23.83 12.88 -9.68
C ASN A 231 -24.32 11.89 -10.75
N TRP A 232 -25.44 11.23 -10.51
CA TRP A 232 -26.00 10.20 -11.40
C TRP A 232 -26.25 10.69 -12.83
N PHE A 233 -26.70 11.95 -12.99
CA PHE A 233 -26.86 12.58 -14.29
C PHE A 233 -25.52 12.77 -15.00
N GLY A 234 -24.51 13.25 -14.28
CA GLY A 234 -23.15 13.38 -14.78
C GLY A 234 -22.56 12.05 -15.21
N ILE A 235 -22.76 10.98 -14.43
CA ILE A 235 -22.34 9.61 -14.77
C ILE A 235 -22.98 9.18 -16.09
N ALA A 236 -24.29 9.33 -16.24
CA ALA A 236 -24.99 8.95 -17.47
C ALA A 236 -24.46 9.73 -18.69
N LEU A 237 -24.28 11.05 -18.55
CA LEU A 237 -23.81 11.91 -19.64
C LEU A 237 -22.33 11.62 -20.00
N LEU A 238 -21.47 11.40 -19.01
CA LEU A 238 -20.04 11.13 -19.20
C LEU A 238 -19.78 9.70 -19.68
N ALA A 239 -20.56 8.72 -19.22
CA ALA A 239 -20.56 7.36 -19.77
C ALA A 239 -20.98 7.39 -21.25
N GLY A 240 -21.96 8.23 -21.60
CA GLY A 240 -22.29 8.59 -22.98
C GLY A 240 -21.16 9.34 -23.72
N GLY A 241 -20.24 9.97 -23.00
CA GLY A 241 -19.08 10.68 -23.52
C GLY A 241 -17.85 9.80 -23.80
N ILE A 242 -17.67 8.65 -23.12
CA ILE A 242 -16.62 7.66 -23.46
C ILE A 242 -16.80 7.11 -24.88
N LEU A 243 -18.05 7.09 -25.33
CA LEU A 243 -18.43 6.76 -26.70
C LEU A 243 -17.84 7.82 -27.64
N GLY A 244 -17.04 7.38 -28.61
CA GLY A 244 -16.56 8.25 -29.69
C GLY A 244 -17.74 8.93 -30.41
N TRP A 245 -17.46 9.99 -31.15
CA TRP A 245 -18.48 10.75 -31.87
C TRP A 245 -19.44 9.89 -32.74
N PRO A 246 -19.04 8.75 -33.38
CA PRO A 246 -19.96 7.94 -34.17
C PRO A 246 -21.02 7.23 -33.32
N SER A 247 -20.62 6.73 -32.14
CA SER A 247 -21.53 6.07 -31.20
C SER A 247 -22.49 7.04 -30.50
N ARG A 248 -22.15 8.32 -30.41
CA ARG A 248 -23.05 9.37 -29.90
C ARG A 248 -24.14 9.70 -30.90
N ILE A 249 -23.78 9.78 -32.18
CA ILE A 249 -24.76 9.95 -33.27
C ILE A 249 -25.68 8.73 -33.30
N ALA A 250 -25.13 7.52 -33.22
CA ALA A 250 -25.93 6.30 -33.14
C ALA A 250 -26.90 6.34 -31.95
N ALA A 251 -26.41 6.60 -30.72
CA ALA A 251 -27.28 6.65 -29.54
C ALA A 251 -28.37 7.75 -29.64
N ALA A 252 -28.03 8.94 -30.14
CA ALA A 252 -29.00 10.03 -30.32
C ALA A 252 -30.06 9.70 -31.37
N VAL A 253 -29.66 9.10 -32.51
CA VAL A 253 -30.56 8.61 -33.55
C VAL A 253 -31.48 7.53 -32.98
N VAL A 254 -30.94 6.61 -32.16
CA VAL A 254 -31.70 5.56 -31.48
C VAL A 254 -32.72 6.11 -30.51
N THR A 255 -32.34 7.08 -29.67
CA THR A 255 -33.27 7.73 -28.74
C THR A 255 -34.33 8.54 -29.48
N ALA A 256 -33.97 9.23 -30.56
CA ALA A 256 -34.94 9.93 -31.40
C ALA A 256 -35.93 8.94 -32.02
N LEU A 257 -35.44 7.86 -32.63
CA LEU A 257 -36.27 6.77 -33.14
C LEU A 257 -37.14 6.16 -32.05
N ALA A 258 -36.62 5.94 -30.85
CA ALA A 258 -37.36 5.41 -29.69
C ALA A 258 -38.50 6.32 -29.26
N LEU A 259 -38.25 7.63 -29.18
CA LEU A 259 -39.27 8.62 -28.85
C LEU A 259 -40.32 8.72 -29.96
N THR A 260 -39.91 8.58 -31.23
CA THR A 260 -40.85 8.47 -32.35
C THR A 260 -41.66 7.17 -32.26
N VAL A 261 -41.05 6.03 -31.92
CA VAL A 261 -41.76 4.75 -31.69
C VAL A 261 -42.80 4.93 -30.60
N VAL A 262 -42.40 5.46 -29.44
CA VAL A 262 -43.29 5.65 -28.29
C VAL A 262 -44.40 6.64 -28.61
N ALA A 263 -44.09 7.79 -29.22
CA ALA A 263 -45.09 8.79 -29.58
C ALA A 263 -46.14 8.23 -30.54
N VAL A 264 -45.72 7.41 -31.51
CA VAL A 264 -46.65 6.89 -32.51
C VAL A 264 -47.39 5.64 -32.01
N VAL A 265 -46.77 4.78 -31.19
CA VAL A 265 -47.44 3.65 -30.53
C VAL A 265 -48.46 4.13 -29.49
N SER A 266 -48.19 5.25 -28.80
CA SER A 266 -49.12 5.85 -27.83
C SER A 266 -50.38 6.42 -28.49
N ALA A 267 -50.35 6.65 -29.80
CA ALA A 267 -51.46 7.18 -30.58
C ALA A 267 -52.33 6.09 -31.23
N ALA A 268 -51.98 4.79 -31.10
CA ALA A 268 -52.67 3.69 -31.77
C ALA A 268 -53.71 3.01 -30.84
N PRO A 269 -55.03 3.03 -31.16
CA PRO A 269 -56.04 2.35 -30.35
C PRO A 269 -56.05 0.83 -30.58
N GLY A 270 -56.08 0.03 -29.51
CA GLY A 270 -56.52 -1.38 -29.57
C GLY A 270 -55.47 -2.47 -29.81
N SER A 271 -54.16 -2.20 -29.77
CA SER A 271 -53.14 -3.24 -30.06
C SER A 271 -52.65 -4.04 -28.84
N ASN A 272 -52.64 -5.37 -28.93
CA ASN A 272 -52.16 -6.31 -27.90
C ASN A 272 -50.62 -6.44 -27.91
N TRP A 273 -49.94 -5.35 -27.54
CA TRP A 273 -48.48 -5.17 -27.64
C TRP A 273 -47.63 -6.24 -26.93
N LEU A 274 -48.15 -6.87 -25.88
CA LEU A 274 -47.47 -7.92 -25.11
C LEU A 274 -47.16 -9.18 -25.93
N GLY A 275 -48.02 -9.55 -26.90
CA GLY A 275 -47.84 -10.74 -27.74
C GLY A 275 -46.71 -10.63 -28.77
N VAL A 276 -46.33 -9.39 -29.12
CA VAL A 276 -45.26 -9.09 -30.09
C VAL A 276 -43.93 -8.85 -29.36
N LEU A 277 -43.96 -8.18 -28.21
CA LEU A 277 -42.77 -7.79 -27.47
C LEU A 277 -42.01 -8.98 -26.87
N ALA A 278 -42.70 -10.03 -26.42
CA ALA A 278 -42.05 -11.20 -25.84
C ALA A 278 -41.15 -11.99 -26.83
N PRO A 279 -41.62 -12.41 -28.02
CA PRO A 279 -40.76 -13.10 -28.99
C PRO A 279 -39.67 -12.20 -29.59
N ALA A 280 -39.94 -10.91 -29.77
CA ALA A 280 -38.92 -9.93 -30.19
C ALA A 280 -37.82 -9.75 -29.14
N ALA A 281 -38.20 -9.64 -27.86
CA ALA A 281 -37.25 -9.56 -26.75
C ALA A 281 -36.41 -10.83 -26.63
N ALA A 282 -37.00 -12.01 -26.85
CA ALA A 282 -36.29 -13.28 -26.87
C ALA A 282 -35.29 -13.37 -28.05
N GLY A 283 -35.70 -12.98 -29.26
CA GLY A 283 -34.83 -12.96 -30.44
C GLY A 283 -33.64 -12.01 -30.29
N LEU A 284 -33.86 -10.86 -29.64
CA LEU A 284 -32.82 -9.86 -29.42
C LEU A 284 -31.93 -10.16 -28.23
N ALA A 285 -32.44 -10.83 -27.19
CA ALA A 285 -31.61 -11.46 -26.17
C ALA A 285 -30.71 -12.54 -26.79
N GLY A 286 -31.23 -13.33 -27.72
CA GLY A 286 -30.46 -14.28 -28.53
C GLY A 286 -29.37 -13.60 -29.36
N LEU A 287 -29.68 -12.53 -30.07
CA LEU A 287 -28.70 -11.75 -30.85
C LEU A 287 -27.62 -11.12 -29.94
N GLY A 288 -28.01 -10.60 -28.77
CA GLY A 288 -27.09 -10.08 -27.77
C GLY A 288 -26.14 -11.14 -27.23
N LEU A 289 -26.64 -12.35 -26.97
CA LEU A 289 -25.84 -13.52 -26.59
C LEU A 289 -24.88 -13.96 -27.71
N VAL A 290 -25.30 -13.88 -28.97
CA VAL A 290 -24.47 -14.21 -30.13
C VAL A 290 -23.37 -13.17 -30.36
N ILE A 291 -23.68 -11.87 -30.27
CA ILE A 291 -22.68 -10.81 -30.36
C ILE A 291 -21.70 -10.93 -29.19
N PHE A 292 -22.20 -11.14 -27.97
CA PHE A 292 -21.37 -11.39 -26.80
C PHE A 292 -20.47 -12.61 -27.01
N GLY A 293 -21.01 -13.72 -27.52
CA GLY A 293 -20.28 -14.94 -27.85
C GLY A 293 -19.23 -14.74 -28.95
N ALA A 294 -19.52 -13.95 -29.99
CA ALA A 294 -18.59 -13.63 -31.07
C ALA A 294 -17.47 -12.70 -30.60
N VAL A 295 -17.77 -11.74 -29.72
CA VAL A 295 -16.78 -10.84 -29.11
C VAL A 295 -15.89 -11.61 -28.14
N MET A 296 -16.47 -12.41 -27.24
CA MET A 296 -15.72 -13.28 -26.33
C MET A 296 -14.90 -14.30 -27.12
N GLY A 297 -15.47 -14.86 -28.18
CA GLY A 297 -14.79 -15.72 -29.15
C GLY A 297 -13.61 -15.00 -29.78
N GLY A 298 -13.77 -13.79 -30.30
CA GLY A 298 -12.70 -12.98 -30.89
C GLY A 298 -11.60 -12.57 -29.90
N LEU A 299 -11.95 -12.37 -28.62
CA LEU A 299 -10.98 -12.11 -27.54
C LEU A 299 -10.21 -13.36 -27.15
N VAL A 300 -10.88 -14.50 -27.08
CA VAL A 300 -10.25 -15.81 -26.93
C VAL A 300 -9.35 -16.08 -28.13
N VAL A 301 -9.81 -15.84 -29.35
CA VAL A 301 -9.01 -15.93 -30.59
C VAL A 301 -7.79 -15.02 -30.51
N ARG A 302 -7.91 -13.77 -30.06
CA ARG A 302 -6.77 -12.85 -29.92
C ARG A 302 -5.75 -13.29 -28.84
N LYS A 303 -6.19 -14.07 -27.85
CA LYS A 303 -5.31 -14.69 -26.85
C LYS A 303 -4.75 -16.05 -27.29
N VAL A 304 -5.46 -16.79 -28.16
CA VAL A 304 -5.14 -18.17 -28.58
C VAL A 304 -4.43 -18.23 -29.92
N VAL A 305 -4.63 -17.24 -30.81
CA VAL A 305 -3.84 -17.09 -32.04
C VAL A 305 -2.47 -16.60 -31.61
N PRO A 306 -1.41 -17.43 -31.76
CA PRO A 306 -0.07 -17.01 -31.40
C PRO A 306 0.27 -15.78 -32.24
N LYS A 307 0.61 -14.67 -31.58
CA LYS A 307 1.26 -13.55 -32.27
C LYS A 307 2.49 -14.11 -32.98
N LYS A 308 2.81 -13.60 -34.18
CA LYS A 308 4.09 -13.90 -34.84
C LYS A 308 5.19 -13.66 -33.80
N ASP A 309 5.91 -14.72 -33.45
CA ASP A 309 6.81 -14.71 -32.31
C ASP A 309 7.96 -13.74 -32.59
N ARG A 310 7.85 -12.53 -32.01
CA ARG A 310 8.83 -11.44 -32.14
C ARG A 310 9.85 -11.47 -31.00
N THR A 311 9.79 -12.48 -30.13
CA THR A 311 10.79 -12.70 -29.09
C THR A 311 12.18 -12.82 -29.75
N PRO A 312 13.18 -12.05 -29.25
CA PRO A 312 14.58 -12.28 -29.61
C PRO A 312 14.95 -13.75 -29.48
N GLU A 313 15.87 -14.25 -30.31
CA GLU A 313 16.34 -15.65 -30.26
C GLU A 313 16.76 -16.04 -28.83
N ASP A 314 17.45 -15.13 -28.15
CA ASP A 314 17.96 -15.29 -26.78
C ASP A 314 16.86 -15.34 -25.70
N LEU A 315 15.59 -15.07 -26.02
CA LEU A 315 14.47 -15.09 -25.07
C LEU A 315 13.44 -16.18 -25.36
N ARG A 316 13.71 -17.05 -26.34
CA ARG A 316 12.83 -18.18 -26.63
C ARG A 316 13.00 -19.24 -25.56
N GLU A 317 11.90 -19.94 -25.27
CA GLU A 317 11.94 -21.12 -24.41
C GLU A 317 13.03 -22.08 -24.92
N PRO A 318 14.03 -22.43 -24.09
CA PRO A 318 15.16 -23.24 -24.51
C PRO A 318 14.70 -24.63 -24.96
N LEU A 319 13.63 -25.14 -24.37
CA LEU A 319 12.99 -26.38 -24.75
C LEU A 319 11.59 -26.14 -25.31
N PRO A 320 11.18 -26.86 -26.36
CA PRO A 320 9.80 -26.80 -26.83
C PRO A 320 8.85 -27.38 -25.78
N ASP A 321 7.78 -26.66 -25.47
CA ASP A 321 6.74 -27.12 -24.55
C ASP A 321 6.07 -28.40 -25.08
N PRO A 322 6.21 -29.56 -24.42
CA PRO A 322 5.64 -30.83 -24.87
C PRO A 322 4.11 -30.83 -24.89
N THR A 323 3.47 -29.90 -24.17
CA THR A 323 2.02 -29.77 -24.05
C THR A 323 1.40 -28.84 -25.09
N THR A 324 2.21 -28.11 -25.88
CA THR A 324 1.72 -27.30 -27.00
C THR A 324 1.22 -28.19 -28.14
N ARG A 325 0.03 -28.78 -27.97
CA ARG A 325 -0.79 -29.20 -29.10
C ARG A 325 -1.06 -27.93 -29.90
N ARG A 326 -0.40 -27.79 -31.05
CA ARG A 326 -0.77 -26.77 -32.05
C ARG A 326 -2.29 -26.79 -32.13
N PRO A 327 -3.00 -25.69 -31.84
CA PRO A 327 -4.46 -25.70 -31.90
C PRO A 327 -4.83 -26.24 -33.27
N THR A 328 -5.55 -27.36 -33.30
CA THR A 328 -6.02 -27.92 -34.55
C THR A 328 -6.75 -26.79 -35.26
N ARG A 329 -6.33 -26.45 -36.49
CA ARG A 329 -6.88 -25.36 -37.31
C ARG A 329 -8.42 -25.41 -37.50
N ILE A 330 -9.08 -26.43 -36.94
CA ILE A 330 -10.47 -26.83 -37.11
C ILE A 330 -11.39 -26.24 -36.02
N THR A 331 -10.89 -25.91 -34.83
CA THR A 331 -11.77 -25.39 -33.74
C THR A 331 -12.17 -23.92 -33.95
N LEU A 332 -11.31 -23.12 -34.57
CA LEU A 332 -11.56 -21.69 -34.83
C LEU A 332 -12.63 -21.46 -35.92
N PRO A 333 -12.56 -22.11 -37.11
CA PRO A 333 -13.57 -21.96 -38.15
C PRO A 333 -14.92 -22.50 -37.73
N ALA A 334 -14.97 -23.58 -36.93
CA ALA A 334 -16.21 -24.21 -36.48
C ALA A 334 -17.01 -23.30 -35.54
N VAL A 335 -16.36 -22.64 -34.56
CA VAL A 335 -17.04 -21.69 -33.66
C VAL A 335 -17.51 -20.44 -34.41
N THR A 336 -16.69 -19.91 -35.33
CA THR A 336 -17.12 -18.79 -36.18
C THR A 336 -18.20 -19.20 -37.18
N ALA A 337 -18.16 -20.41 -37.75
CA ALA A 337 -19.15 -20.91 -38.69
C ALA A 337 -20.47 -21.17 -38.00
N VAL A 338 -20.50 -21.78 -36.80
CA VAL A 338 -21.73 -21.96 -36.02
C VAL A 338 -22.33 -20.61 -35.62
N GLY A 339 -21.49 -19.64 -35.20
CA GLY A 339 -21.95 -18.28 -34.91
C GLY A 339 -22.51 -17.58 -36.15
N THR A 340 -21.85 -17.70 -37.30
CA THR A 340 -22.28 -17.08 -38.58
C THR A 340 -23.52 -17.77 -39.15
N LEU A 341 -23.64 -19.09 -38.99
CA LEU A 341 -24.81 -19.87 -39.37
C LEU A 341 -26.01 -19.53 -38.47
N ALA A 342 -25.82 -19.36 -37.17
CA ALA A 342 -26.87 -18.90 -36.25
C ALA A 342 -27.31 -17.46 -36.56
N ILE A 343 -26.38 -16.57 -36.92
CA ILE A 343 -26.69 -15.20 -37.40
C ILE A 343 -27.46 -15.26 -38.73
N GLY A 344 -27.01 -16.09 -39.68
CA GLY A 344 -27.66 -16.27 -40.98
C GLY A 344 -29.06 -16.86 -40.85
N VAL A 345 -29.24 -17.88 -40.01
CA VAL A 345 -30.55 -18.46 -39.69
C VAL A 345 -31.43 -17.43 -38.98
N GLY A 346 -30.92 -16.68 -38.00
CA GLY A 346 -31.69 -15.59 -37.36
C GLY A 346 -32.12 -14.51 -38.36
N LEU A 347 -31.21 -14.05 -39.23
CA LEU A 347 -31.45 -13.01 -40.22
C LEU A 347 -32.33 -13.47 -41.40
N LEU A 348 -32.39 -14.77 -41.72
CA LEU A 348 -33.25 -15.32 -42.77
C LEU A 348 -34.62 -15.78 -42.23
N TRP A 349 -34.68 -16.23 -40.97
CA TRP A 349 -35.91 -16.73 -40.34
C TRP A 349 -36.83 -15.59 -39.88
N ILE A 350 -36.26 -14.45 -39.47
CA ILE A 350 -37.02 -13.27 -39.04
C ILE A 350 -37.82 -12.64 -40.22
N PRO A 351 -37.24 -12.32 -41.39
CA PRO A 351 -37.99 -11.73 -42.50
C PRO A 351 -39.05 -12.66 -43.09
N ALA A 352 -38.77 -13.97 -43.16
CA ALA A 352 -39.67 -14.96 -43.76
C ALA A 352 -40.95 -15.23 -42.94
N ARG A 353 -40.94 -14.94 -41.63
CA ARG A 353 -42.13 -14.94 -40.76
C ARG A 353 -42.68 -13.53 -40.51
N CYS A 354 -41.89 -12.50 -40.77
CA CYS A 354 -42.31 -11.11 -40.66
C CYS A 354 -42.99 -10.57 -41.92
N SER A 355 -42.85 -11.16 -43.12
CA SER A 355 -43.55 -10.68 -44.31
C SER A 355 -45.08 -10.64 -44.14
N ASP A 356 -45.65 -11.64 -43.46
CA ASP A 356 -47.09 -11.71 -43.18
C ASP A 356 -47.52 -10.84 -41.98
N LEU A 357 -46.57 -10.45 -41.12
CA LEU A 357 -46.80 -9.67 -39.89
C LEU A 357 -46.55 -8.16 -40.08
N VAL A 358 -45.62 -7.80 -40.98
CA VAL A 358 -45.23 -6.41 -41.31
C VAL A 358 -46.26 -5.76 -42.23
N ALA A 359 -46.96 -6.54 -43.06
CA ALA A 359 -48.05 -6.04 -43.90
C ALA A 359 -49.30 -5.58 -43.10
N THR A 360 -49.56 -6.16 -41.93
CA THR A 360 -50.70 -5.81 -41.04
C THR A 360 -50.30 -5.04 -39.79
N HIS A 361 -49.04 -5.10 -39.33
CA HIS A 361 -48.60 -4.50 -38.06
C HIS A 361 -47.27 -3.76 -38.21
N PHE A 362 -47.20 -2.75 -39.10
CA PHE A 362 -46.05 -1.85 -39.24
C PHE A 362 -45.56 -1.25 -37.89
N TRP A 363 -46.48 -1.07 -36.95
CA TRP A 363 -46.22 -0.60 -35.58
C TRP A 363 -45.41 -1.57 -34.71
N ALA A 364 -45.41 -2.87 -35.02
CA ALA A 364 -44.69 -3.92 -34.29
C ALA A 364 -43.18 -3.96 -34.59
N ALA A 365 -42.73 -3.43 -35.73
CA ALA A 365 -41.31 -3.45 -36.12
C ALA A 365 -40.46 -2.44 -35.34
N LEU A 366 -41.07 -1.32 -34.93
CA LEU A 366 -40.44 -0.20 -34.26
C LEU A 366 -39.81 -0.57 -32.88
N PRO A 367 -40.49 -1.32 -31.98
CA PRO A 367 -39.88 -1.83 -30.75
C PRO A 367 -38.74 -2.84 -30.96
N VAL A 368 -38.78 -3.64 -32.03
CA VAL A 368 -37.71 -4.59 -32.37
C VAL A 368 -36.46 -3.86 -32.81
N VAL A 369 -36.62 -2.85 -33.67
CA VAL A 369 -35.52 -1.97 -34.09
C VAL A 369 -34.93 -1.24 -32.88
N PHE A 370 -35.77 -0.70 -31.99
CA PHE A 370 -35.33 -0.07 -30.75
C PHE A 370 -34.49 -1.01 -29.87
N LEU A 371 -34.97 -2.23 -29.62
CA LEU A 371 -34.24 -3.17 -28.78
C LEU A 371 -32.96 -3.70 -29.46
N ALA A 372 -32.93 -3.86 -30.79
CA ALA A 372 -31.72 -4.18 -31.55
C ALA A 372 -30.65 -3.10 -31.42
N LEU A 373 -31.08 -1.84 -31.46
CA LEU A 373 -30.20 -0.69 -31.28
C LEU A 373 -29.67 -0.60 -29.84
N VAL A 374 -30.51 -0.89 -28.83
CA VAL A 374 -30.07 -1.00 -27.43
C VAL A 374 -29.00 -2.09 -27.27
N VAL A 375 -29.21 -3.27 -27.86
CA VAL A 375 -28.23 -4.38 -27.82
C VAL A 375 -26.92 -3.98 -28.51
N ALA A 376 -26.97 -3.30 -29.66
CA ALA A 376 -25.78 -2.81 -30.35
C ALA A 376 -25.00 -1.80 -29.51
N ILE A 377 -25.70 -0.88 -28.83
CA ILE A 377 -25.09 0.07 -27.88
C ILE A 377 -24.39 -0.67 -26.74
N VAL A 378 -25.07 -1.62 -26.08
CA VAL A 378 -24.49 -2.45 -25.02
C VAL A 378 -23.26 -3.21 -25.50
N ALA A 379 -23.29 -3.80 -26.70
CA ALA A 379 -22.15 -4.49 -27.28
C ALA A 379 -20.94 -3.57 -27.52
N ILE A 380 -21.17 -2.36 -28.04
CA ILE A 380 -20.13 -1.33 -28.20
C ILE A 380 -19.53 -0.94 -26.84
N HIS A 381 -20.37 -0.82 -25.80
CA HIS A 381 -19.91 -0.54 -24.43
C HIS A 381 -19.00 -1.64 -23.89
N VAL A 382 -19.42 -2.90 -24.02
CA VAL A 382 -18.62 -4.06 -23.59
C VAL A 382 -17.29 -4.10 -24.34
N LEU A 383 -17.30 -3.91 -25.67
CA LEU A 383 -16.10 -3.88 -26.50
C LEU A 383 -15.11 -2.78 -26.09
N ARG A 384 -15.61 -1.58 -25.77
CA ARG A 384 -14.78 -0.47 -25.30
C ARG A 384 -14.22 -0.69 -23.91
N ILE A 385 -15.02 -1.23 -22.98
CA ILE A 385 -14.55 -1.61 -21.64
C ILE A 385 -13.43 -2.64 -21.76
N VAL A 386 -13.63 -3.67 -22.59
CA VAL A 386 -12.61 -4.68 -22.85
C VAL A 386 -11.37 -4.05 -23.49
N PHE A 387 -11.51 -3.13 -24.45
CA PHE A 387 -10.36 -2.43 -25.04
C PHE A 387 -9.57 -1.62 -24.01
N ILE A 388 -10.26 -0.89 -23.12
CA ILE A 388 -9.63 -0.13 -22.03
C ILE A 388 -8.88 -1.08 -21.09
N VAL A 389 -9.53 -2.18 -20.67
CA VAL A 389 -8.92 -3.18 -19.80
C VAL A 389 -7.74 -3.87 -20.49
N SER A 390 -7.84 -4.19 -21.77
CA SER A 390 -6.76 -4.84 -22.53
C SER A 390 -5.56 -3.91 -22.77
N ASN A 391 -5.76 -2.60 -22.67
CA ASN A 391 -4.72 -1.60 -22.84
C ASN A 391 -4.31 -0.95 -21.50
N ALA A 392 -4.76 -1.46 -20.35
CA ALA A 392 -4.50 -0.89 -19.04
C ALA A 392 -3.00 -0.75 -18.71
N GLN A 393 -2.17 -1.67 -19.23
CA GLN A 393 -0.72 -1.62 -19.07
C GLN A 393 -0.09 -0.34 -19.67
N SER A 394 -0.68 0.21 -20.75
CA SER A 394 -0.20 1.45 -21.38
C SER A 394 -0.41 2.70 -20.52
N GLY A 395 -1.26 2.61 -19.50
CA GLY A 395 -1.45 3.61 -18.46
C GLY A 395 -0.92 3.13 -17.11
N ALA A 396 0.00 2.15 -17.08
CA ALA A 396 0.56 1.57 -15.87
C ALA A 396 -0.50 1.17 -14.82
N PHE A 397 -1.67 0.69 -15.29
CA PHE A 397 -2.78 0.22 -14.47
C PHE A 397 -3.41 1.27 -13.51
N GLY A 398 -3.22 2.57 -13.78
CA GLY A 398 -3.74 3.65 -12.95
C GLY A 398 -4.28 4.85 -13.72
N LEU A 399 -5.11 5.67 -13.05
CA LEU A 399 -5.66 6.90 -13.61
C LEU A 399 -4.77 8.12 -13.32
N ILE A 400 -4.04 8.11 -12.20
CA ILE A 400 -3.25 9.23 -11.69
C ILE A 400 -1.79 8.82 -11.68
N ALA A 401 -0.94 9.58 -12.37
CA ALA A 401 0.50 9.32 -12.34
C ALA A 401 1.14 9.77 -11.02
N GLY A 402 0.76 10.96 -10.54
CA GLY A 402 1.20 11.52 -9.25
C GLY A 402 1.94 12.84 -9.38
N SER A 403 2.67 13.06 -10.48
CA SER A 403 3.35 14.33 -10.79
C SER A 403 2.78 15.06 -12.02
N SER A 404 1.94 14.38 -12.81
CA SER A 404 1.40 14.92 -14.06
C SER A 404 0.64 16.24 -13.87
N ASP A 405 1.03 17.26 -14.63
CA ASP A 405 0.33 18.54 -14.64
C ASP A 405 -0.75 18.60 -15.72
N THR A 406 -1.97 18.18 -15.36
CA THR A 406 -3.15 18.39 -16.22
C THR A 406 -3.90 19.68 -15.93
N SER A 407 -3.37 20.57 -15.06
CA SER A 407 -4.00 21.87 -14.75
C SER A 407 -4.14 22.80 -15.96
N VAL A 408 -3.50 22.45 -17.09
CA VAL A 408 -3.41 23.27 -18.31
C VAL A 408 -4.51 22.97 -19.34
N VAL A 409 -5.58 22.21 -19.05
CA VAL A 409 -6.77 22.18 -19.94
C VAL A 409 -7.59 23.47 -19.75
N LYS A 410 -6.98 24.63 -19.98
CA LYS A 410 -7.63 25.94 -19.97
C LYS A 410 -8.31 26.17 -21.32
N GLY A 411 -9.64 26.26 -21.30
CA GLY A 411 -10.45 26.84 -22.38
C GLY A 411 -11.05 25.84 -23.37
N GLY A 412 -12.36 25.97 -23.61
CA GLY A 412 -13.10 25.25 -24.67
C GLY A 412 -14.12 24.22 -24.18
N PHE A 413 -14.69 23.45 -25.12
CA PHE A 413 -15.71 22.40 -24.91
C PHE A 413 -15.34 21.36 -23.83
N LEU A 414 -14.04 21.17 -23.57
CA LEU A 414 -13.51 20.29 -22.52
C LEU A 414 -13.85 20.76 -21.09
N GLY A 415 -13.90 22.08 -20.83
CA GLY A 415 -14.25 22.61 -19.51
C GLY A 415 -15.72 22.44 -19.13
N LEU A 416 -16.60 22.22 -20.11
CA LEU A 416 -18.00 21.86 -19.85
C LEU A 416 -18.10 20.47 -19.22
N TRP A 417 -17.31 19.51 -19.71
CA TRP A 417 -17.29 18.14 -19.17
C TRP A 417 -16.72 18.06 -17.75
N ASP A 418 -15.80 18.96 -17.40
CA ASP A 418 -15.30 19.09 -16.02
C ASP A 418 -16.41 19.59 -15.08
N LYS A 419 -17.22 20.56 -15.53
CA LYS A 419 -18.41 21.01 -14.78
C LYS A 419 -19.46 19.90 -14.64
N VAL A 420 -19.74 19.16 -15.72
CA VAL A 420 -20.66 18.00 -15.70
C VAL A 420 -20.19 16.93 -14.73
N ALA A 421 -18.88 16.61 -14.72
CA ALA A 421 -18.30 15.67 -13.76
C ALA A 421 -18.37 16.18 -12.32
N GLY A 422 -18.37 17.50 -12.14
CA GLY A 422 -18.24 18.14 -10.85
C GLY A 422 -16.79 18.20 -10.38
N MET A 423 -15.83 18.38 -11.29
CA MET A 423 -14.44 18.64 -10.94
C MET A 423 -14.32 19.91 -10.07
N ALA A 424 -13.40 19.91 -9.11
CA ALA A 424 -13.10 21.09 -8.30
C ALA A 424 -12.47 22.18 -9.18
N LYS A 425 -12.71 23.46 -8.82
CA LYS A 425 -12.01 24.57 -9.48
C LYS A 425 -10.53 24.53 -9.06
N PRO A 426 -9.58 24.68 -9.98
CA PRO A 426 -8.16 24.66 -9.64
C PRO A 426 -7.80 25.91 -8.82
N THR A 427 -7.32 25.68 -7.61
CA THR A 427 -6.82 26.67 -6.63
C THR A 427 -5.46 26.26 -6.06
N VAL A 428 -5.15 24.96 -6.10
CA VAL A 428 -3.87 24.38 -5.74
C VAL A 428 -3.08 24.12 -7.01
N ASP A 429 -1.84 24.58 -7.08
CA ASP A 429 -1.02 24.52 -8.30
C ASP A 429 -0.31 23.18 -8.48
N ARG A 430 -0.08 22.43 -7.40
CA ARG A 430 0.68 21.19 -7.39
C ARG A 430 -0.19 19.93 -7.42
N ALA A 431 0.36 18.86 -8.00
CA ALA A 431 -0.15 17.50 -7.85
C ALA A 431 0.32 16.88 -6.51
N LEU A 432 -0.23 15.71 -6.14
CA LEU A 432 0.03 15.06 -4.87
C LEU A 432 1.51 14.78 -4.59
N VAL A 433 2.25 14.18 -5.54
CA VAL A 433 3.64 13.76 -5.30
C VAL A 433 4.59 14.95 -5.15
N PRO A 434 4.55 15.99 -6.02
CA PRO A 434 5.30 17.22 -5.79
C PRO A 434 4.97 17.88 -4.45
N TRP A 435 3.67 18.01 -4.12
CA TRP A 435 3.24 18.60 -2.85
C TRP A 435 3.75 17.82 -1.64
N LEU A 436 3.65 16.49 -1.66
CA LEU A 436 4.18 15.64 -0.60
C LEU A 436 5.71 15.74 -0.49
N SER A 437 6.42 15.74 -1.62
CA SER A 437 7.89 15.89 -1.63
C SER A 437 8.34 17.16 -0.94
N GLU A 438 7.72 18.30 -1.27
CA GLU A 438 8.01 19.58 -0.61
C GLU A 438 7.57 19.56 0.85
N THR A 439 6.36 19.08 1.14
CA THR A 439 5.84 19.03 2.52
C THR A 439 6.78 18.25 3.42
N LEU A 440 7.24 17.06 3.00
CA LEU A 440 8.20 16.26 3.77
C LEU A 440 9.52 17.01 4.01
N SER A 441 10.03 17.70 2.99
CA SER A 441 11.28 18.44 3.08
C SER A 441 11.14 19.68 3.99
N GLN A 442 10.01 20.38 3.92
CA GLN A 442 9.65 21.49 4.82
C GLN A 442 9.48 21.04 6.28
N LEU A 443 8.80 19.92 6.51
CA LEU A 443 8.64 19.35 7.85
C LEU A 443 10.00 18.99 8.47
N ALA A 444 10.90 18.41 7.68
CA ALA A 444 12.27 18.08 8.12
C ALA A 444 13.19 19.30 8.23
N GLY A 445 12.89 20.39 7.52
CA GLY A 445 13.73 21.57 7.42
C GLY A 445 14.96 21.37 6.53
N VAL A 446 14.86 20.55 5.48
CA VAL A 446 15.96 20.22 4.56
C VAL A 446 15.82 21.00 3.25
N ASP A 447 16.93 21.53 2.73
CA ASP A 447 17.02 22.07 1.37
C ASP A 447 17.00 20.96 0.32
N GLY A 448 15.98 20.93 -0.53
CA GLY A 448 15.86 19.96 -1.61
C GLY A 448 15.01 18.75 -1.26
N VAL A 449 15.43 17.56 -1.70
CA VAL A 449 14.63 16.32 -1.56
C VAL A 449 15.01 15.58 -0.28
N LEU A 450 14.05 15.36 0.61
CA LEU A 450 14.26 14.54 1.80
C LEU A 450 14.62 13.09 1.43
N ARG A 451 15.83 12.67 1.85
CA ARG A 451 16.38 11.30 1.74
C ARG A 451 16.41 10.58 3.09
N PHE A 452 16.49 9.25 3.08
CA PHE A 452 16.61 8.43 4.30
C PHE A 452 17.84 8.76 5.15
N GLY A 453 18.96 9.17 4.53
CA GLY A 453 20.17 9.62 5.24
C GLY A 453 19.90 10.78 6.21
N HIS A 454 19.04 11.74 5.83
CA HIS A 454 18.62 12.81 6.73
C HIS A 454 17.82 12.29 7.95
N LEU A 455 17.05 11.22 7.79
CA LEU A 455 16.30 10.60 8.89
C LEU A 455 17.24 9.82 9.84
N TRP A 456 18.32 9.26 9.30
CA TRP A 456 19.25 8.45 10.07
C TRP A 456 20.28 9.31 10.81
N CYS A 457 20.89 10.28 10.11
CA CYS A 457 21.98 11.10 10.63
C CYS A 457 21.52 12.47 11.17
N GLY A 458 20.38 12.99 10.71
CA GLY A 458 19.90 14.33 11.04
C GLY A 458 19.75 15.23 9.81
N ALA A 459 19.09 16.39 9.98
CA ALA A 459 18.86 17.35 8.90
C ALA A 459 20.17 17.97 8.37
N GLU A 460 21.22 17.95 9.18
CA GLU A 460 22.58 18.42 8.90
C GLU A 460 23.38 17.52 7.95
N TRP A 461 22.88 16.34 7.59
CA TRP A 461 23.55 15.43 6.68
C TRP A 461 23.65 16.03 5.27
N ASP A 462 24.87 16.13 4.74
CA ASP A 462 25.17 16.88 3.50
C ASP A 462 25.04 16.05 2.21
N GLY A 463 24.67 14.78 2.32
CA GLY A 463 24.52 13.86 1.19
C GLY A 463 25.83 13.39 0.55
N LYS A 464 27.00 13.77 1.09
CA LYS A 464 28.30 13.42 0.49
C LYS A 464 28.96 12.21 1.12
N MET A 465 28.67 11.93 2.39
CA MET A 465 29.24 10.81 3.12
C MET A 465 28.17 9.80 3.51
N ALA A 466 28.50 8.51 3.35
CA ALA A 466 27.67 7.44 3.87
C ALA A 466 27.49 7.60 5.39
N PRO A 467 26.32 7.24 5.94
CA PRO A 467 26.11 7.14 7.37
C PRO A 467 27.16 6.24 8.03
N ASN A 468 27.34 6.38 9.35
CA ASN A 468 28.25 5.50 10.08
C ASN A 468 27.81 4.02 9.95
N HIS A 469 28.78 3.10 10.03
CA HIS A 469 28.54 1.66 9.82
C HIS A 469 27.43 1.10 10.71
N GLU A 470 27.32 1.58 11.96
CA GLU A 470 26.24 1.16 12.87
C GLU A 470 24.85 1.56 12.38
N SER A 471 24.62 2.82 11.96
CA SER A 471 23.30 3.26 11.48
C SER A 471 22.85 2.57 10.19
N ILE A 472 23.79 2.09 9.38
CA ILE A 472 23.50 1.29 8.17
C ILE A 472 22.86 -0.04 8.55
N HIS A 473 23.44 -0.77 9.50
CA HIS A 473 23.05 -2.15 9.84
C HIS A 473 22.11 -2.25 11.04
N ASN A 474 22.07 -1.24 11.90
CA ASN A 474 21.32 -1.23 13.15
C ASN A 474 20.29 -0.09 13.15
N PRO A 475 18.99 -0.40 13.05
CA PRO A 475 17.93 0.61 13.18
C PRO A 475 17.99 1.40 14.50
N GLY A 476 18.50 0.81 15.57
CA GLY A 476 18.69 1.47 16.87
C GLY A 476 19.73 2.59 16.87
N ALA A 477 20.63 2.63 15.88
CA ALA A 477 21.63 3.68 15.72
C ALA A 477 21.17 4.83 14.80
N ARG A 478 19.89 4.85 14.42
CA ARG A 478 19.29 5.92 13.59
C ARG A 478 18.58 6.95 14.48
N ASN A 479 18.60 8.22 14.09
CA ASN A 479 17.84 9.27 14.78
C ASN A 479 16.33 9.00 14.75
N VAL A 480 15.81 8.69 13.56
CA VAL A 480 14.46 8.18 13.34
C VAL A 480 14.52 7.06 12.29
N ASN A 481 14.00 5.89 12.63
CA ASN A 481 13.88 4.79 11.71
C ASN A 481 12.50 4.83 11.02
N LEU A 482 12.48 4.94 9.69
CA LEU A 482 11.27 4.92 8.89
C LEU A 482 11.23 3.62 8.08
N GLU A 483 10.17 2.83 8.22
CA GLU A 483 9.97 1.59 7.46
C GLU A 483 8.63 1.58 6.74
N LEU A 484 8.66 1.43 5.42
CA LEU A 484 7.50 1.51 4.54
C LEU A 484 7.30 0.19 3.80
N MET A 485 6.06 -0.31 3.80
CA MET A 485 5.70 -1.53 3.10
C MET A 485 5.24 -1.24 1.67
N THR A 486 5.66 -2.05 0.70
CA THR A 486 5.13 -2.03 -0.67
C THR A 486 4.95 -3.47 -1.18
N SER A 487 4.13 -3.66 -2.21
CA SER A 487 3.87 -4.98 -2.79
C SER A 487 4.41 -5.05 -4.23
N GLU A 488 5.26 -6.04 -4.52
CA GLU A 488 5.77 -6.32 -5.87
C GLU A 488 4.92 -7.44 -6.49
N LEU A 489 4.36 -7.17 -7.67
CA LEU A 489 3.30 -8.00 -8.25
C LEU A 489 3.78 -9.12 -9.19
N VAL A 490 5.02 -9.07 -9.67
CA VAL A 490 5.56 -10.06 -10.62
C VAL A 490 6.02 -11.31 -9.87
N GLN A 491 6.78 -11.13 -8.80
CA GLN A 491 7.26 -12.19 -7.91
C GLN A 491 6.24 -12.51 -6.81
N GLY A 492 5.28 -11.60 -6.56
CA GLY A 492 4.23 -11.78 -5.56
C GLY A 492 4.74 -11.66 -4.12
N VAL A 493 5.74 -10.80 -3.89
CA VAL A 493 6.42 -10.65 -2.60
C VAL A 493 6.27 -9.22 -2.04
N PRO A 494 6.23 -9.06 -0.71
CA PRO A 494 6.36 -7.75 -0.09
C PRO A 494 7.81 -7.23 -0.19
N TYR A 495 7.96 -5.91 -0.16
CA TYR A 495 9.24 -5.24 0.02
C TYR A 495 9.13 -4.21 1.14
N ARG A 496 10.17 -4.14 1.97
CA ARG A 496 10.29 -3.17 3.06
C ARG A 496 11.36 -2.13 2.74
N PHE A 497 10.94 -0.88 2.59
CA PHE A 497 11.83 0.24 2.32
C PHE A 497 12.19 0.98 3.62
N PRO A 498 13.45 1.42 3.79
CA PRO A 498 14.56 1.29 2.85
C PRO A 498 15.08 -0.16 2.80
N LEU A 499 15.53 -0.61 1.62
CA LEU A 499 15.99 -1.99 1.42
C LEU A 499 17.29 -2.24 2.18
N ASP A 500 17.50 -3.46 2.66
CA ASP A 500 18.80 -3.87 3.22
C ASP A 500 19.86 -3.84 2.11
N MET A 501 21.08 -3.40 2.43
CA MET A 501 22.21 -3.46 1.48
C MET A 501 22.43 -4.87 0.93
N ARG A 502 22.16 -5.91 1.72
CA ARG A 502 22.25 -7.31 1.30
C ARG A 502 21.27 -7.66 0.18
N ASP A 503 20.13 -6.98 0.13
CA ASP A 503 19.10 -7.22 -0.88
C ASP A 503 19.37 -6.43 -2.18
N GLN A 504 20.15 -5.34 -2.07
CA GLN A 504 20.52 -4.48 -3.20
C GLN A 504 21.78 -4.95 -3.93
N VAL A 505 22.65 -5.72 -3.28
CA VAL A 505 23.92 -6.16 -3.84
C VAL A 505 23.90 -7.66 -4.11
N GLY A 506 23.95 -8.00 -5.39
CA GLY A 506 23.97 -9.36 -5.89
C GLY A 506 25.37 -9.96 -5.87
N LYS A 507 25.52 -11.10 -6.53
CA LYS A 507 26.82 -11.76 -6.68
C LYS A 507 27.82 -10.81 -7.35
N LYS A 508 29.10 -10.91 -6.94
CA LYS A 508 30.21 -10.07 -7.44
C LYS A 508 30.01 -8.55 -7.21
N ASN A 509 29.28 -8.16 -6.16
CA ASN A 509 29.08 -6.77 -5.77
C ASN A 509 28.33 -5.92 -6.82
N ARG A 510 27.44 -6.55 -7.62
CA ARG A 510 26.64 -5.87 -8.65
C ARG A 510 25.28 -5.45 -8.08
N PRO A 511 24.75 -4.26 -8.42
CA PRO A 511 23.38 -3.89 -8.06
C PRO A 511 22.37 -4.91 -8.59
N THR A 512 21.40 -5.31 -7.78
CA THR A 512 20.30 -6.22 -8.16
C THR A 512 19.13 -5.48 -8.76
N LEU A 513 18.92 -4.23 -8.37
CA LEU A 513 17.79 -3.40 -8.74
C LEU A 513 18.24 -2.15 -9.49
N PHE A 514 17.38 -1.72 -10.40
CA PHE A 514 17.59 -0.61 -11.31
C PHE A 514 16.29 0.15 -11.52
N VAL A 515 16.39 1.39 -11.96
CA VAL A 515 15.27 2.27 -12.31
C VAL A 515 15.50 2.88 -13.66
N ARG A 516 14.42 3.14 -14.39
CA ARG A 516 14.48 3.74 -15.71
C ARG A 516 14.01 5.19 -15.64
N GLU A 517 14.85 6.14 -16.07
CA GLU A 517 14.56 7.57 -15.97
C GLU A 517 13.24 7.94 -16.67
N SER A 518 13.02 7.46 -17.90
CA SER A 518 11.79 7.73 -18.67
C SER A 518 10.52 7.24 -17.97
N ASP A 519 10.59 6.16 -17.20
CA ASP A 519 9.43 5.62 -16.46
C ASP A 519 9.12 6.45 -15.20
N LEU A 520 10.12 7.16 -14.65
CA LEU A 520 9.96 7.97 -13.44
C LEU A 520 9.45 9.39 -13.71
N LEU A 521 9.75 9.98 -14.87
CA LEU A 521 9.39 11.38 -15.21
C LEU A 521 7.88 11.68 -15.19
N GLU A 522 7.01 10.70 -15.45
CA GLU A 522 5.56 10.90 -15.34
C GLU A 522 5.05 10.78 -13.88
N VAL A 523 5.79 10.05 -13.04
CA VAL A 523 5.37 9.66 -11.69
C VAL A 523 5.93 10.60 -10.62
N PHE A 524 7.14 11.12 -10.83
CA PHE A 524 7.91 11.89 -9.86
C PHE A 524 8.33 13.28 -10.41
N PRO A 525 8.51 14.29 -9.53
CA PRO A 525 9.11 15.56 -9.93
C PRO A 525 10.56 15.41 -10.40
N ASP A 526 11.01 16.29 -11.30
CA ASP A 526 12.38 16.30 -11.85
C ASP A 526 13.48 16.36 -10.77
N SER A 527 13.22 17.00 -9.62
CA SER A 527 14.16 17.03 -8.49
C SER A 527 14.36 15.65 -7.87
N VAL A 528 13.31 14.83 -7.80
CA VAL A 528 13.36 13.47 -7.27
C VAL A 528 13.99 12.53 -8.29
N VAL A 529 13.64 12.66 -9.57
CA VAL A 529 14.25 11.84 -10.64
C VAL A 529 15.76 12.08 -10.68
N ARG A 530 16.23 13.34 -10.65
CA ARG A 530 17.66 13.67 -10.58
C ARG A 530 18.35 13.18 -9.31
N ALA A 531 17.63 13.09 -8.19
CA ALA A 531 18.18 12.56 -6.94
C ALA A 531 18.35 11.03 -6.97
N ILE A 532 17.64 10.32 -7.86
CA ILE A 532 17.67 8.87 -7.99
C ILE A 532 18.59 8.43 -9.14
N ALA A 533 18.38 9.02 -10.33
CA ALA A 533 19.12 8.73 -11.56
C ALA A 533 20.50 9.40 -11.52
N THR A 534 21.33 8.93 -10.58
CA THR A 534 22.70 9.41 -10.38
C THR A 534 23.69 8.45 -11.05
N GLY A 535 24.80 8.99 -11.56
CA GLY A 535 25.82 8.20 -12.25
C GLY A 535 25.59 8.06 -13.76
N ALA A 536 26.19 7.02 -14.36
CA ALA A 536 26.10 6.77 -15.79
C ALA A 536 24.91 5.87 -16.13
N ALA A 537 24.12 6.27 -17.13
CA ALA A 537 23.06 5.43 -17.68
C ALA A 537 23.63 4.13 -18.28
N MET A 538 22.91 3.03 -18.09
CA MET A 538 23.26 1.70 -18.53
C MET A 538 22.27 1.22 -19.60
N GLU A 539 22.79 0.41 -20.52
CA GLU A 539 21.97 -0.26 -21.52
C GLU A 539 21.61 -1.69 -21.06
N ALA A 540 20.35 -2.07 -21.26
CA ALA A 540 19.87 -3.42 -20.95
C ALA A 540 18.79 -3.89 -21.94
N GLN A 541 18.51 -5.20 -21.93
CA GLN A 541 17.40 -5.80 -22.65
C GLN A 541 16.37 -6.39 -21.68
N VAL A 542 15.09 -6.16 -21.98
CA VAL A 542 13.97 -6.53 -21.12
C VAL A 542 13.48 -7.96 -21.44
N ILE A 543 13.51 -8.87 -20.47
CA ILE A 543 13.30 -10.32 -20.66
C ILE A 543 11.93 -10.71 -21.23
N PRO A 544 10.80 -10.03 -20.95
CA PRO A 544 9.54 -10.39 -21.60
C PRO A 544 9.37 -9.86 -23.04
N THR A 545 10.04 -8.77 -23.41
CA THR A 545 9.74 -8.04 -24.66
C THR A 545 10.90 -8.02 -25.65
N GLY A 546 12.13 -8.17 -25.18
CA GLY A 546 13.33 -7.95 -25.98
C GLY A 546 13.64 -6.48 -26.26
N ASP A 547 12.88 -5.55 -25.65
CA ASP A 547 13.08 -4.13 -25.89
C ASP A 547 14.44 -3.70 -25.30
N LYS A 548 15.21 -2.95 -26.10
CA LYS A 548 16.44 -2.29 -25.64
C LYS A 548 16.05 -1.03 -24.86
N ILE A 549 16.64 -0.87 -23.67
CA ILE A 549 16.54 0.33 -22.84
C ILE A 549 17.95 0.90 -22.64
N GLU A 550 18.09 2.22 -22.67
CA GLU A 550 19.39 2.92 -22.66
C GLU A 550 19.51 3.93 -21.50
N ASP A 551 18.43 4.12 -20.75
CA ASP A 551 18.29 5.11 -19.67
C ASP A 551 18.08 4.44 -18.30
N LEU A 552 18.81 3.35 -18.05
CA LEU A 552 18.72 2.54 -16.83
C LEU A 552 19.80 2.97 -15.82
N TYR A 553 19.40 3.23 -14.57
CA TYR A 553 20.30 3.63 -13.49
C TYR A 553 20.25 2.61 -12.35
N PRO A 554 21.39 2.31 -11.68
CA PRO A 554 21.40 1.51 -10.47
C PRO A 554 20.45 2.08 -9.40
N PHE A 555 19.82 1.21 -8.63
CA PHE A 555 19.05 1.64 -7.47
C PHE A 555 19.99 2.34 -6.46
N PRO A 556 19.60 3.49 -5.89
CA PRO A 556 20.47 4.24 -4.98
C PRO A 556 20.62 3.51 -3.64
N ASP A 557 21.75 3.75 -2.98
CA ASP A 557 22.00 3.24 -1.63
C ASP A 557 20.84 3.61 -0.67
N PRO A 558 20.59 2.80 0.38
CA PRO A 558 19.46 2.99 1.30
C PRO A 558 19.31 4.41 1.85
N TRP A 559 20.42 5.10 2.15
CA TRP A 559 20.44 6.46 2.68
C TRP A 559 20.27 7.54 1.61
N ASP A 560 20.66 7.26 0.37
CA ASP A 560 20.52 8.20 -0.75
C ASP A 560 19.12 8.17 -1.38
N LEU A 561 18.35 7.13 -1.09
CA LEU A 561 16.98 7.00 -1.55
C LEU A 561 16.09 8.16 -1.05
N PRO A 562 15.39 8.89 -1.95
CA PRO A 562 14.37 9.84 -1.55
C PRO A 562 13.22 9.17 -0.79
N VAL A 563 12.82 9.74 0.34
CA VAL A 563 11.69 9.24 1.15
C VAL A 563 10.41 9.21 0.33
N ILE A 564 10.18 10.25 -0.49
CA ILE A 564 9.00 10.34 -1.36
C ILE A 564 8.93 9.21 -2.39
N PHE A 565 10.06 8.62 -2.80
CA PHE A 565 10.08 7.46 -3.69
C PHE A 565 9.40 6.26 -3.03
N ALA A 566 9.87 5.87 -1.84
CA ALA A 566 9.30 4.76 -1.08
C ALA A 566 7.82 5.01 -0.71
N VAL A 567 7.48 6.25 -0.36
CA VAL A 567 6.10 6.68 -0.08
C VAL A 567 5.21 6.51 -1.32
N ARG A 568 5.69 6.88 -2.52
CA ARG A 568 4.94 6.76 -3.78
C ARG A 568 4.74 5.30 -4.22
N LEU A 569 5.73 4.44 -4.01
CA LEU A 569 5.60 2.99 -4.23
C LEU A 569 4.52 2.42 -3.30
N SER A 570 4.59 2.76 -2.01
CA SER A 570 3.66 2.28 -0.99
C SER A 570 2.20 2.72 -1.21
N MET A 571 1.95 3.86 -1.88
CA MET A 571 0.60 4.40 -2.15
C MET A 571 0.08 4.16 -3.59
N ALA A 572 0.71 3.28 -4.36
CA ALA A 572 0.32 2.97 -5.73
C ALA A 572 -0.99 2.13 -5.80
N LEU A 573 -2.08 2.72 -5.30
CA LEU A 573 -3.39 2.10 -5.15
C LEU A 573 -3.91 1.61 -6.51
N PRO A 574 -4.17 0.30 -6.68
CA PRO A 574 -4.61 -0.28 -7.93
C PRO A 574 -5.82 0.46 -8.53
N GLY A 575 -5.72 0.81 -9.81
CA GLY A 575 -6.79 1.49 -10.55
C GLY A 575 -6.91 2.99 -10.29
N LEU A 576 -6.37 3.52 -9.18
CA LEU A 576 -6.34 4.97 -8.92
C LEU A 576 -4.98 5.55 -9.31
N PHE A 577 -3.89 5.08 -8.68
CA PHE A 577 -2.53 5.49 -9.00
C PHE A 577 -1.87 4.52 -9.97
N GLN A 578 -0.98 5.04 -10.80
CA GLN A 578 -0.13 4.21 -11.64
C GLN A 578 0.82 3.37 -10.77
N SER A 579 1.00 2.11 -11.12
CA SER A 579 2.05 1.27 -10.57
C SER A 579 3.42 1.82 -10.98
N VAL A 580 4.41 1.67 -10.09
CA VAL A 580 5.79 2.12 -10.36
C VAL A 580 6.60 0.94 -10.84
N ARG A 581 7.38 1.15 -11.91
CA ARG A 581 8.27 0.13 -12.44
C ARG A 581 9.66 0.29 -11.87
N ALA A 582 10.25 -0.83 -11.52
CA ALA A 582 11.69 -0.97 -11.36
C ALA A 582 12.15 -2.17 -12.19
N TYR A 583 13.45 -2.40 -12.23
CA TYR A 583 14.05 -3.44 -13.05
C TYR A 583 15.00 -4.25 -12.20
N ARG A 584 14.89 -5.57 -12.28
CA ARG A 584 15.79 -6.50 -11.60
C ARG A 584 16.77 -7.05 -12.59
N PHE A 585 18.06 -7.01 -12.25
CA PHE A 585 19.06 -7.72 -13.02
C PHE A 585 18.85 -9.23 -12.89
N VAL A 586 18.91 -9.93 -14.02
CA VAL A 586 18.77 -11.39 -14.07
C VAL A 586 20.07 -11.98 -14.56
N ASP A 587 20.71 -12.74 -13.68
CA ASP A 587 21.83 -13.61 -14.06
C ASP A 587 21.33 -14.70 -15.02
N HIS A 588 22.22 -15.14 -15.91
CA HIS A 588 22.00 -16.36 -16.69
C HIS A 588 21.78 -17.56 -15.74
N LEU A 589 20.67 -18.26 -15.94
CA LEU A 589 20.31 -19.48 -15.22
C LEU A 589 20.61 -20.69 -16.09
N ASP A 590 21.19 -21.73 -15.48
CA ASP A 590 21.37 -23.01 -16.13
C ASP A 590 20.01 -23.68 -16.36
N VAL A 591 19.74 -24.08 -17.59
CA VAL A 591 18.54 -24.86 -17.90
C VAL A 591 18.76 -26.29 -17.38
N ARG A 592 17.82 -26.76 -16.55
CA ARG A 592 17.87 -28.06 -15.89
C ARG A 592 16.59 -28.84 -16.13
N ASP A 593 16.68 -30.17 -16.08
CA ASP A 593 15.50 -31.04 -16.08
C ASP A 593 14.82 -31.09 -14.70
N ASP A 594 13.69 -31.80 -14.61
CA ASP A 594 12.92 -31.96 -13.37
C ASP A 594 13.72 -32.64 -12.23
N PHE A 595 14.86 -33.28 -12.57
CA PHE A 595 15.77 -33.91 -11.62
C PHE A 595 17.00 -33.04 -11.31
N GLY A 596 17.03 -31.80 -11.81
CA GLY A 596 18.11 -30.84 -11.59
C GLY A 596 19.36 -31.06 -12.44
N ARG A 597 19.35 -31.98 -13.40
CA ARG A 597 20.47 -32.26 -14.31
C ARG A 597 20.57 -31.16 -15.35
N LEU A 598 21.79 -30.77 -15.68
CA LEU A 598 22.07 -29.76 -16.71
C LEU A 598 21.62 -30.27 -18.09
N ILE A 599 20.90 -29.43 -18.82
CA ILE A 599 20.49 -29.74 -20.20
C ILE A 599 21.51 -29.14 -21.16
N THR A 600 22.01 -29.98 -22.06
CA THR A 600 22.99 -29.57 -23.08
C THR A 600 22.42 -29.73 -24.49
N ARG A 601 22.78 -28.83 -25.39
CA ARG A 601 22.52 -28.91 -26.83
C ARG A 601 23.85 -28.85 -27.56
N ASP A 602 24.13 -29.83 -28.42
CA ASP A 602 25.38 -29.93 -29.19
C ASP A 602 26.65 -29.88 -28.30
N GLY A 603 26.57 -30.50 -27.11
CA GLY A 603 27.66 -30.54 -26.13
C GLY A 603 27.84 -29.25 -25.31
N GLN A 604 26.97 -28.26 -25.48
CA GLN A 604 27.02 -27.00 -24.70
C GLN A 604 25.84 -26.87 -23.74
N GLN A 605 26.11 -26.34 -22.55
CA GLN A 605 25.14 -26.11 -21.51
C GLN A 605 24.17 -25.00 -21.91
N MET A 606 22.87 -25.30 -21.84
CA MET A 606 21.83 -24.32 -22.13
C MET A 606 21.66 -23.34 -20.96
N MET A 607 21.49 -22.05 -21.28
CA MET A 607 21.26 -20.98 -20.31
C MET A 607 20.00 -20.20 -20.66
N TYR A 608 19.44 -19.45 -19.70
CA TYR A 608 18.32 -18.53 -19.91
C TYR A 608 18.45 -17.30 -18.98
N PRO A 609 18.30 -16.04 -19.45
CA PRO A 609 18.19 -15.60 -20.86
C PRO A 609 19.44 -15.95 -21.70
N GLY A 610 19.32 -16.12 -23.02
CA GLY A 610 20.25 -16.80 -23.96
C GLY A 610 19.63 -18.13 -24.45
N ASP A 611 19.94 -18.80 -25.57
CA ASP A 611 20.90 -18.70 -26.69
C ASP A 611 20.33 -19.49 -27.90
N VAL A 612 20.56 -19.07 -29.16
CA VAL A 612 20.21 -19.89 -30.37
C VAL A 612 21.25 -19.83 -31.52
N LYS A 613 22.16 -18.85 -31.62
CA LYS A 613 23.12 -18.79 -32.75
C LYS A 613 24.54 -18.31 -32.47
N LYS A 614 24.85 -17.66 -31.33
CA LYS A 614 26.18 -17.05 -31.12
C LYS A 614 27.25 -18.00 -30.55
N SER A 615 26.92 -19.27 -30.27
CA SER A 615 27.89 -20.27 -29.80
C SER A 615 28.42 -21.22 -30.90
N THR A 616 28.07 -20.99 -32.17
CA THR A 616 28.45 -21.86 -33.31
C THR A 616 29.92 -21.78 -33.75
N LYS A 617 30.78 -21.08 -33.01
CA LYS A 617 32.24 -21.21 -33.10
C LYS A 617 32.82 -21.25 -31.70
N ALA A 618 33.93 -21.99 -31.54
CA ALA A 618 34.70 -22.05 -30.30
C ALA A 618 34.87 -20.62 -29.73
N ILE A 619 34.16 -20.35 -28.63
CA ILE A 619 34.07 -19.03 -28.04
C ILE A 619 35.47 -18.64 -27.57
N THR A 620 36.07 -17.67 -28.26
CA THR A 620 37.34 -17.08 -27.85
C THR A 620 37.16 -16.34 -26.52
N SER A 621 38.23 -16.16 -25.74
CA SER A 621 38.19 -15.40 -24.48
C SER A 621 37.61 -13.99 -24.64
N SER A 622 37.72 -13.39 -25.83
CA SER A 622 37.10 -12.11 -26.22
C SER A 622 35.58 -12.15 -26.44
N GLU A 623 34.99 -13.27 -26.86
CA GLU A 623 33.54 -13.41 -27.09
C GLU A 623 32.77 -13.73 -25.81
N LYS A 624 33.39 -14.44 -24.86
CA LYS A 624 32.88 -14.61 -23.48
C LYS A 624 32.64 -13.25 -22.81
N VAL A 625 33.56 -12.30 -23.03
CA VAL A 625 33.44 -10.91 -22.56
C VAL A 625 32.27 -10.16 -23.23
N SER A 626 31.85 -10.56 -24.45
CA SER A 626 30.74 -9.92 -25.18
C SER A 626 29.35 -10.40 -24.73
N LEU A 627 29.21 -11.69 -24.38
CA LEU A 627 28.00 -12.24 -23.74
C LEU A 627 27.84 -11.71 -22.31
N GLU A 628 28.95 -11.52 -21.58
CA GLU A 628 28.96 -10.80 -20.30
C GLU A 628 28.59 -9.31 -20.42
N LYS A 629 28.56 -8.75 -21.65
CA LYS A 629 28.30 -7.32 -21.90
C LYS A 629 26.82 -6.98 -22.04
N THR A 630 25.95 -7.96 -22.36
CA THR A 630 24.51 -7.70 -22.51
C THR A 630 23.82 -7.90 -21.17
N MET A 631 23.36 -6.81 -20.58
CA MET A 631 22.64 -6.83 -19.31
C MET A 631 21.17 -7.21 -19.56
N TRP A 632 20.70 -8.29 -18.94
CA TRP A 632 19.30 -8.68 -18.98
C TRP A 632 18.57 -8.22 -17.73
N VAL A 633 17.38 -7.65 -17.93
CA VAL A 633 16.55 -7.15 -16.83
C VAL A 633 15.11 -7.64 -16.92
N GLU A 634 14.53 -7.90 -15.77
CA GLU A 634 13.12 -8.20 -15.59
C GLU A 634 12.39 -6.99 -15.02
N PRO A 635 11.29 -6.54 -15.65
CA PRO A 635 10.51 -5.42 -15.13
C PRO A 635 9.68 -5.88 -13.92
N LEU A 636 9.93 -5.26 -12.77
CA LEU A 636 9.15 -5.41 -11.55
C LEU A 636 8.04 -4.36 -11.48
N TRP A 637 6.89 -4.72 -10.90
CA TRP A 637 5.73 -3.84 -10.78
C TRP A 637 5.37 -3.63 -9.31
N PHE A 638 5.72 -2.45 -8.80
CA PHE A 638 5.38 -2.04 -7.45
C PHE A 638 3.99 -1.41 -7.39
N SER A 639 3.20 -1.89 -6.43
CA SER A 639 1.87 -1.41 -6.10
C SER A 639 1.72 -1.20 -4.60
N ASP A 640 0.55 -0.71 -4.19
CA ASP A 640 0.22 -0.32 -2.82
C ASP A 640 0.58 -1.40 -1.79
N GLY A 641 1.30 -1.02 -0.74
CA GLY A 641 1.75 -1.96 0.30
C GLY A 641 0.63 -2.61 1.09
N GLY A 642 -0.56 -2.00 1.09
CA GLY A 642 -1.75 -2.54 1.73
C GLY A 642 -2.31 -3.79 1.04
N ILE A 643 -1.76 -4.20 -0.10
CA ILE A 643 -2.09 -5.47 -0.75
C ILE A 643 -1.54 -6.67 0.04
N THR A 644 -0.30 -6.57 0.54
CA THR A 644 0.38 -7.65 1.30
C THR A 644 0.24 -7.50 2.81
N SER A 645 0.46 -6.31 3.37
CA SER A 645 0.18 -6.00 4.78
C SER A 645 -0.28 -4.57 4.91
N ASN A 646 -1.52 -4.40 5.35
CA ASN A 646 -2.15 -3.09 5.47
C ASN A 646 -1.84 -2.43 6.81
N PHE A 647 -1.47 -3.20 7.84
CA PHE A 647 -1.13 -2.66 9.15
C PHE A 647 0.14 -3.31 9.73
N PRO A 648 1.33 -2.81 9.37
CA PRO A 648 2.61 -3.44 9.71
C PRO A 648 3.07 -3.16 11.16
N ILE A 649 2.20 -3.35 12.15
CA ILE A 649 2.54 -3.11 13.57
C ILE A 649 3.67 -4.03 14.07
N HIS A 650 3.89 -5.15 13.39
CA HIS A 650 4.95 -6.11 13.70
C HIS A 650 6.36 -5.60 13.40
N PHE A 651 6.54 -4.53 12.62
CA PHE A 651 7.86 -4.02 12.24
C PHE A 651 8.74 -3.67 13.44
N PHE A 652 8.13 -3.09 14.48
CA PHE A 652 8.86 -2.60 15.66
C PHE A 652 8.51 -3.36 16.93
N ASP A 653 7.96 -4.55 16.78
CA ASP A 653 7.50 -5.31 17.93
C ASP A 653 8.65 -6.09 18.58
N SER A 654 8.84 -5.90 19.88
CA SER A 654 9.80 -6.67 20.69
C SER A 654 9.05 -7.54 21.71
N PRO A 655 9.44 -8.80 21.93
CA PRO A 655 8.87 -9.63 23.00
C PRO A 655 8.91 -8.93 24.37
N LEU A 656 10.01 -8.24 24.65
CA LEU A 656 10.24 -7.44 25.87
C LEU A 656 10.46 -5.97 25.48
N PRO A 657 9.40 -5.17 25.35
CA PRO A 657 9.51 -3.81 24.84
C PRO A 657 10.09 -2.86 25.90
N LEU A 658 11.04 -2.03 25.48
CA LEU A 658 11.62 -0.96 26.29
C LEU A 658 10.74 0.31 26.32
N TRP A 659 9.93 0.50 25.28
CA TRP A 659 8.94 1.56 25.14
C TRP A 659 7.76 1.06 24.28
N PRO A 660 6.60 1.73 24.25
CA PRO A 660 5.43 1.22 23.55
C PRO A 660 5.51 1.43 22.03
N THR A 661 5.03 0.45 21.26
CA THR A 661 4.68 0.62 19.84
C THR A 661 3.20 0.93 19.71
N LEU A 662 2.85 2.15 19.34
CA LEU A 662 1.47 2.61 19.19
C LEU A 662 0.96 2.35 17.78
N GLY A 663 -0.33 2.08 17.68
CA GLY A 663 -1.01 1.81 16.42
C GLY A 663 -2.20 2.72 16.17
N ILE A 664 -2.35 3.22 14.96
CA ILE A 664 -3.57 3.92 14.53
C ILE A 664 -4.24 3.11 13.41
N ASN A 665 -5.36 2.50 13.75
CA ASN A 665 -6.11 1.61 12.88
C ASN A 665 -7.39 2.32 12.39
N LEU A 666 -7.72 2.13 11.12
CA LEU A 666 -8.93 2.66 10.50
C LEU A 666 -9.96 1.55 10.33
N GLU A 667 -11.16 1.80 10.83
CA GLU A 667 -12.26 0.82 10.85
C GLU A 667 -13.59 1.41 10.38
N SER A 668 -14.49 0.53 9.95
CA SER A 668 -15.91 0.89 9.77
C SER A 668 -16.65 0.78 11.10
N HIS A 669 -17.65 1.61 11.33
CA HIS A 669 -18.53 1.49 12.49
C HIS A 669 -19.23 0.12 12.54
N PRO A 670 -19.07 -0.67 13.62
CA PRO A 670 -19.84 -1.89 13.81
C PRO A 670 -21.31 -1.57 14.12
N ARG A 671 -22.21 -2.54 13.85
CA ARG A 671 -23.63 -2.42 14.20
C ARG A 671 -23.78 -2.22 15.71
N GLY A 672 -24.59 -1.24 16.13
CA GLY A 672 -24.79 -0.88 17.55
C GLY A 672 -23.78 0.14 18.10
N PHE A 673 -22.65 0.37 17.44
CA PHE A 673 -21.55 1.22 17.95
C PHE A 673 -21.32 2.49 17.13
N ARG A 674 -22.37 3.02 16.48
CA ARG A 674 -22.29 4.27 15.70
C ARG A 674 -21.91 5.50 16.52
N HIS A 675 -22.13 5.45 17.83
CA HIS A 675 -21.76 6.50 18.76
C HIS A 675 -20.28 6.44 19.16
N GLN A 676 -19.48 5.50 18.68
CA GLN A 676 -18.09 5.30 19.11
C GLN A 676 -17.18 5.56 17.91
N ASP A 677 -16.84 6.83 17.69
CA ASP A 677 -15.97 7.26 16.57
C ASP A 677 -14.49 6.90 16.81
N VAL A 678 -14.04 6.88 18.08
CA VAL A 678 -12.68 6.48 18.47
C VAL A 678 -12.77 5.44 19.56
N TRP A 679 -12.12 4.30 19.35
CA TRP A 679 -12.08 3.21 20.30
C TRP A 679 -10.65 2.80 20.62
N LEU A 680 -10.37 2.66 21.92
CA LEU A 680 -9.11 2.14 22.42
C LEU A 680 -9.46 1.11 23.48
N SER A 681 -9.34 -0.18 23.15
CA SER A 681 -9.80 -1.26 24.02
C SER A 681 -9.01 -1.30 25.33
N ALA A 682 -9.65 -1.68 26.43
CA ALA A 682 -8.92 -2.09 27.63
C ALA A 682 -8.20 -3.44 27.39
N ASP A 683 -7.21 -3.74 28.23
CA ASP A 683 -6.36 -4.93 28.06
C ASP A 683 -7.14 -6.25 28.21
N TRP A 684 -8.25 -6.25 28.96
CA TRP A 684 -9.12 -7.41 29.20
C TRP A 684 -10.33 -7.51 28.23
N GLN A 685 -10.63 -6.46 27.47
CA GLN A 685 -11.74 -6.44 26.51
C GLN A 685 -11.40 -7.17 25.19
N THR A 686 -10.37 -8.00 25.20
CA THR A 686 -9.61 -8.45 24.03
C THR A 686 -10.20 -9.66 23.31
N THR A 687 -11.27 -10.28 23.81
CA THR A 687 -11.74 -11.57 23.28
C THR A 687 -12.79 -11.49 22.17
N ARG A 688 -13.47 -10.35 21.93
CA ARG A 688 -14.53 -10.25 20.90
C ARG A 688 -14.58 -8.87 20.22
N SER A 689 -14.26 -8.79 18.93
CA SER A 689 -14.67 -7.65 18.09
C SER A 689 -16.02 -7.97 17.45
N PRO A 690 -16.94 -7.00 17.35
CA PRO A 690 -18.20 -7.23 16.65
C PRO A 690 -17.93 -7.62 15.19
N ALA A 691 -18.52 -8.73 14.73
CA ALA A 691 -18.37 -9.20 13.36
C ALA A 691 -18.97 -8.20 12.36
N LYS A 692 -18.30 -8.03 11.21
CA LYS A 692 -18.88 -7.26 10.10
C LYS A 692 -19.95 -8.10 9.42
N PRO A 693 -21.18 -7.59 9.23
CA PRO A 693 -22.20 -8.31 8.48
C PRO A 693 -21.79 -8.42 7.01
N LEU A 694 -22.13 -9.54 6.39
CA LEU A 694 -22.03 -9.70 4.94
C LEU A 694 -23.25 -9.05 4.27
N ASP A 695 -23.04 -8.17 3.29
CA ASP A 695 -24.13 -7.57 2.52
C ASP A 695 -24.74 -8.60 1.53
N LYS A 696 -26.02 -8.42 1.13
CA LYS A 696 -26.85 -9.42 0.39
C LYS A 696 -26.41 -9.73 -1.07
N GLY A 697 -25.21 -9.35 -1.50
CA GLY A 697 -24.78 -9.46 -2.91
C GLY A 697 -23.54 -10.33 -3.12
N PHE A 698 -23.48 -11.03 -4.27
CA PHE A 698 -22.33 -11.87 -4.64
C PHE A 698 -21.01 -11.09 -4.69
N LEU A 699 -21.03 -9.83 -5.17
CA LEU A 699 -19.84 -8.97 -5.16
C LEU A 699 -19.35 -8.67 -3.73
N SER A 700 -20.25 -8.55 -2.76
CA SER A 700 -19.88 -8.39 -1.35
C SER A 700 -19.21 -9.65 -0.81
N PHE A 701 -19.67 -10.84 -1.21
CA PHE A 701 -19.06 -12.11 -0.84
C PHE A 701 -17.67 -12.29 -1.46
N ALA A 702 -17.53 -12.03 -2.77
CA ALA A 702 -16.24 -12.07 -3.45
C ALA A 702 -15.24 -11.07 -2.82
N ALA A 703 -15.68 -9.85 -2.50
CA ALA A 703 -14.86 -8.88 -1.79
C ALA A 703 -14.46 -9.37 -0.39
N ALA A 704 -15.35 -10.06 0.33
CA ALA A 704 -15.04 -10.65 1.63
C ALA A 704 -13.98 -11.76 1.53
N ILE A 705 -14.03 -12.62 0.50
CA ILE A 705 -13.00 -13.64 0.22
C ILE A 705 -11.63 -12.97 0.02
N VAL A 706 -11.56 -12.00 -0.90
CA VAL A 706 -10.30 -11.31 -1.22
C VAL A 706 -9.74 -10.56 -0.01
N ASN A 707 -10.60 -9.85 0.74
CA ASN A 707 -10.19 -9.14 1.95
C ASN A 707 -9.71 -10.09 3.05
N THR A 708 -10.32 -11.28 3.18
CA THR A 708 -9.88 -12.30 4.13
C THR A 708 -8.53 -12.87 3.72
N ALA A 709 -8.37 -13.27 2.45
CA ALA A 709 -7.11 -13.80 1.93
C ALA A 709 -5.93 -12.83 2.12
N ARG A 710 -6.16 -11.53 1.98
CA ARG A 710 -5.13 -10.49 2.18
C ARG A 710 -4.93 -10.08 3.64
N GLY A 711 -6.02 -9.89 4.39
CA GLY A 711 -6.00 -9.18 5.67
C GLY A 711 -6.10 -10.04 6.92
N TRP A 712 -6.18 -11.38 6.79
CA TRP A 712 -6.37 -12.27 7.94
C TRP A 712 -5.23 -12.14 8.96
N ARG A 713 -3.96 -12.07 8.50
CA ARG A 713 -2.78 -11.99 9.38
C ARG A 713 -2.82 -10.73 10.26
N ASP A 714 -2.99 -9.57 9.62
CA ASP A 714 -3.11 -8.28 10.32
C ASP A 714 -4.31 -8.33 11.30
N THR A 715 -5.43 -8.90 10.88
CA THR A 715 -6.64 -9.01 11.71
C THR A 715 -6.42 -9.88 12.95
N THR A 716 -5.80 -11.05 12.81
CA THR A 716 -5.50 -11.95 13.92
C THR A 716 -4.50 -11.31 14.90
N GLN A 717 -3.51 -10.58 14.39
CA GLN A 717 -2.55 -9.85 15.21
C GLN A 717 -3.21 -8.78 16.10
N LEU A 718 -4.31 -8.15 15.65
CA LEU A 718 -5.09 -7.21 16.47
C LEU A 718 -5.77 -7.84 17.68
N PHE A 719 -5.97 -9.16 17.67
CA PHE A 719 -6.58 -9.89 18.79
C PHE A 719 -5.57 -10.43 19.77
N MET A 720 -4.27 -10.36 19.45
CA MET A 720 -3.24 -10.80 20.38
C MET A 720 -3.24 -9.94 21.66
N PRO A 721 -3.07 -10.56 22.83
CA PRO A 721 -2.92 -9.84 24.07
C PRO A 721 -1.74 -8.88 24.05
N GLY A 722 -1.91 -7.72 24.68
CA GLY A 722 -0.92 -6.64 24.62
C GLY A 722 -0.86 -5.89 23.28
N TYR A 723 -1.48 -6.38 22.20
CA TYR A 723 -1.54 -5.65 20.92
C TYR A 723 -2.74 -4.70 20.83
N ARG A 724 -3.95 -5.14 21.15
CA ARG A 724 -5.13 -4.28 20.97
C ARG A 724 -5.11 -3.03 21.85
N GLY A 725 -4.58 -3.16 23.07
CA GLY A 725 -4.52 -2.08 24.07
C GLY A 725 -3.61 -0.89 23.70
N ARG A 726 -2.74 -1.05 22.69
CA ARG A 726 -1.87 0.00 22.15
C ARG A 726 -2.33 0.53 20.78
N ILE A 727 -3.51 0.11 20.32
CA ILE A 727 -4.05 0.45 19.00
C ILE A 727 -5.34 1.25 19.15
N ALA A 728 -5.35 2.49 18.68
CA ALA A 728 -6.56 3.28 18.59
C ALA A 728 -7.26 3.01 17.25
N SER A 729 -8.48 2.49 17.32
CA SER A 729 -9.36 2.30 16.16
C SER A 729 -10.17 3.57 15.93
N VAL A 730 -9.85 4.30 14.87
CA VAL A 730 -10.61 5.45 14.37
C VAL A 730 -11.64 4.94 13.36
N ARG A 731 -12.91 5.17 13.66
CA ARG A 731 -14.02 4.65 12.87
C ARG A 731 -14.59 5.68 11.91
N GLN A 732 -14.94 5.21 10.73
CA GLN A 732 -15.45 6.00 9.61
C GLN A 732 -16.80 5.47 9.13
N THR A 733 -17.60 6.36 8.55
CA THR A 733 -18.84 6.01 7.86
C THR A 733 -18.60 5.80 6.35
N LYS A 734 -19.56 5.24 5.60
CA LYS A 734 -19.40 4.99 4.16
C LYS A 734 -19.15 6.26 3.31
N GLY A 735 -19.43 7.45 3.83
CA GLY A 735 -19.17 8.73 3.15
C GLY A 735 -17.89 9.44 3.60
N GLU A 736 -17.23 8.94 4.65
CA GLU A 736 -16.02 9.50 5.23
C GLU A 736 -14.83 8.59 4.85
N GLY A 737 -13.74 9.17 4.33
CA GLY A 737 -12.58 8.38 3.92
C GLY A 737 -12.85 7.47 2.71
N GLY A 738 -12.10 6.36 2.61
CA GLY A 738 -12.26 5.41 1.50
C GLY A 738 -11.89 6.01 0.14
N ALA A 739 -12.62 5.68 -0.92
CA ALA A 739 -12.34 6.25 -2.25
C ALA A 739 -12.87 7.70 -2.41
N ASN A 740 -13.47 8.28 -1.36
CA ASN A 740 -14.06 9.62 -1.46
C ASN A 740 -12.99 10.71 -1.29
N LEU A 741 -12.59 11.32 -2.41
CA LEU A 741 -11.66 12.46 -2.45
C LEU A 741 -12.34 13.81 -2.19
N PHE A 742 -13.64 13.90 -2.46
CA PHE A 742 -14.43 15.13 -2.37
C PHE A 742 -15.13 15.23 -1.01
N MET A 743 -14.34 15.21 0.05
CA MET A 743 -14.83 15.45 1.40
C MET A 743 -15.00 16.96 1.64
N GLU A 744 -16.13 17.36 2.22
CA GLU A 744 -16.34 18.74 2.70
C GLU A 744 -15.38 19.06 3.85
N ARG A 745 -15.06 20.34 4.05
CA ARG A 745 -14.11 20.78 5.08
C ARG A 745 -14.53 20.40 6.49
N GLU A 746 -15.83 20.38 6.79
CA GLU A 746 -16.38 19.94 8.07
C GLU A 746 -16.15 18.44 8.30
N THR A 747 -16.15 17.64 7.21
CA THR A 747 -15.86 16.20 7.27
C THR A 747 -14.37 15.96 7.54
N ILE A 748 -13.50 16.72 6.86
CA ILE A 748 -12.05 16.68 7.10
C ILE A 748 -11.76 17.10 8.55
N ALA A 749 -12.39 18.17 9.03
CA ALA A 749 -12.24 18.66 10.40
C ALA A 749 -12.67 17.60 11.44
N ALA A 750 -13.84 16.97 11.25
CA ALA A 750 -14.30 15.91 12.15
C ALA A 750 -13.36 14.69 12.15
N LEU A 751 -12.81 14.29 10.99
CA LEU A 751 -11.82 13.20 10.92
C LEU A 751 -10.50 13.56 11.60
N ALA A 752 -10.04 14.80 11.42
CA ALA A 752 -8.83 15.30 12.08
C ALA A 752 -9.00 15.34 13.62
N LEU A 753 -10.17 15.79 14.12
CA LEU A 753 -10.50 15.77 15.54
C LEU A 753 -10.56 14.35 16.11
N ARG A 754 -11.09 13.37 15.36
CA ARG A 754 -11.01 11.94 15.74
C ARG A 754 -9.55 11.48 15.86
N GLY A 755 -8.69 11.92 14.94
CA GLY A 755 -7.25 11.70 15.00
C GLY A 755 -6.61 12.27 16.27
N ALA A 756 -6.82 13.57 16.54
CA ALA A 756 -6.35 14.23 17.75
C ALA A 756 -6.81 13.46 19.01
N PHE A 757 -8.08 13.09 19.07
CA PHE A 757 -8.64 12.35 20.19
C PHE A 757 -8.02 10.95 20.36
N ALA A 758 -7.74 10.24 19.25
CA ALA A 758 -7.04 8.96 19.26
C ALA A 758 -5.61 9.09 19.79
N GLY A 759 -4.86 10.08 19.31
CA GLY A 759 -3.50 10.38 19.77
C GLY A 759 -3.48 10.77 21.25
N ALA A 760 -4.39 11.64 21.69
CA ALA A 760 -4.50 12.06 23.08
C ALA A 760 -4.80 10.89 24.03
N ARG A 761 -5.67 9.96 23.60
CA ARG A 761 -5.94 8.73 24.35
C ARG A 761 -4.71 7.85 24.48
N LEU A 762 -4.04 7.55 23.36
CA LEU A 762 -2.81 6.75 23.39
C LEU A 762 -1.75 7.41 24.28
N ARG A 763 -1.53 8.72 24.11
CA ARG A 763 -0.60 9.50 24.93
C ARG A 763 -0.91 9.37 26.42
N ARG A 764 -2.15 9.63 26.82
CA ARG A 764 -2.58 9.58 28.22
C ARG A 764 -2.39 8.18 28.83
N ARG A 765 -2.73 7.13 28.08
CA ARG A 765 -2.53 5.75 28.54
C ARG A 765 -1.06 5.45 28.79
N PHE A 766 -0.18 5.74 27.85
CA PHE A 766 1.22 5.34 27.94
C PHE A 766 2.11 6.33 28.70
N SER A 767 1.63 7.55 28.98
CA SER A 767 2.28 8.47 29.91
C SER A 767 2.11 8.00 31.37
N SER A 768 1.06 7.21 31.64
CA SER A 768 0.81 6.65 32.98
C SER A 768 1.76 5.49 33.28
N ASN A 769 2.47 5.60 34.41
CA ASN A 769 3.42 4.57 34.84
C ASN A 769 2.76 3.19 35.01
N ALA A 770 1.60 3.14 35.65
CA ALA A 770 0.88 1.91 35.92
C ALA A 770 0.45 1.17 34.64
N TYR A 771 -0.01 1.91 33.63
CA TYR A 771 -0.43 1.32 32.36
C TYR A 771 0.76 0.84 31.54
N TRP A 772 1.87 1.58 31.55
CA TRP A 772 3.09 1.12 30.89
C TRP A 772 3.65 -0.16 31.53
N GLN A 773 3.77 -0.21 32.86
CA GLN A 773 4.22 -1.41 33.57
C GLN A 773 3.30 -2.60 33.34
N ARG A 774 1.98 -2.37 33.33
CA ARG A 774 0.99 -3.40 32.96
C ARG A 774 1.22 -3.93 31.54
N HIS A 775 1.48 -3.04 30.58
CA HIS A 775 1.78 -3.44 29.21
C HIS A 775 3.05 -4.30 29.14
N GLN A 776 4.14 -3.88 29.81
CA GLN A 776 5.37 -4.66 29.89
C GLN A 776 5.13 -6.04 30.51
N TRP A 777 4.35 -6.11 31.60
CA TRP A 777 4.00 -7.37 32.26
C TRP A 777 3.22 -8.31 31.33
N LEU A 778 2.19 -7.81 30.65
CA LEU A 778 1.41 -8.61 29.69
C LEU A 778 2.29 -9.14 28.56
N ARG A 779 3.18 -8.30 28.02
CA ARG A 779 4.13 -8.68 26.96
C ARG A 779 5.12 -9.73 27.43
N MET A 780 5.69 -9.56 28.63
CA MET A 780 6.58 -10.52 29.26
C MET A 780 5.91 -11.87 29.44
N ARG A 781 4.69 -11.93 29.98
CA ARG A 781 3.96 -13.18 30.18
C ARG A 781 3.76 -13.96 28.89
N VAL A 782 3.31 -13.27 27.84
CA VAL A 782 3.12 -13.86 26.50
C VAL A 782 4.46 -14.31 25.88
N ALA A 783 5.53 -13.53 26.09
CA ALA A 783 6.86 -13.88 25.59
C ALA A 783 7.44 -15.12 26.28
N LEU A 784 7.33 -15.20 27.61
CA LEU A 784 7.86 -16.31 28.41
C LEU A 784 7.18 -17.64 28.05
N GLU A 785 5.86 -17.66 27.91
CA GLU A 785 5.13 -18.85 27.46
C GLU A 785 5.60 -19.33 26.07
N ASN A 786 5.81 -18.40 25.15
CA ASN A 786 6.28 -18.72 23.80
C ASN A 786 7.71 -19.26 23.78
N ILE A 787 8.61 -18.65 24.56
CA ILE A 787 10.00 -19.08 24.70
C ILE A 787 10.06 -20.47 25.31
N ASP A 788 9.30 -20.72 26.38
CA ASP A 788 9.19 -22.01 27.06
C ASP A 788 8.67 -23.11 26.12
N ARG A 789 7.65 -22.82 25.32
CA ARG A 789 7.18 -23.76 24.29
C ARG A 789 8.26 -24.05 23.24
N LEU A 790 8.93 -23.02 22.71
CA LEU A 790 10.01 -23.19 21.73
C LEU A 790 11.17 -23.99 22.31
N GLN A 791 11.52 -23.73 23.57
CA GLN A 791 12.55 -24.46 24.31
C GLN A 791 12.19 -25.94 24.43
N ARG A 792 10.96 -26.29 24.82
CA ARG A 792 10.51 -27.69 24.88
C ARG A 792 10.60 -28.38 23.51
N GLU A 793 10.13 -27.72 22.45
CA GLU A 793 10.23 -28.24 21.08
C GLU A 793 11.70 -28.47 20.68
N ALA A 794 12.57 -27.51 21.01
CA ALA A 794 14.01 -27.59 20.73
C ALA A 794 14.69 -28.71 21.52
N LYS A 795 14.39 -28.88 22.81
CA LYS A 795 14.93 -29.98 23.64
C LYS A 795 14.57 -31.35 23.10
N VAL A 796 13.30 -31.55 22.73
CA VAL A 796 12.83 -32.81 22.11
C VAL A 796 13.60 -33.09 20.82
N ALA A 797 13.84 -32.07 20.00
CA ALA A 797 14.62 -32.20 18.78
C ALA A 797 16.11 -32.50 19.08
N LEU A 798 16.74 -31.78 20.01
CA LEU A 798 18.14 -31.98 20.41
C LEU A 798 18.41 -33.38 20.98
N GLY A 799 17.41 -34.03 21.58
CA GLY A 799 17.48 -35.42 22.01
C GLY A 799 17.45 -36.45 20.88
N GLN A 800 17.10 -36.06 19.64
CA GLN A 800 17.08 -36.98 18.50
C GLN A 800 18.51 -37.27 17.99
N PRO A 801 18.79 -38.51 17.51
CA PRO A 801 20.12 -38.89 17.05
C PRO A 801 20.73 -37.97 15.98
N VAL A 802 19.89 -37.33 15.15
CA VAL A 802 20.34 -36.41 14.10
C VAL A 802 20.92 -35.09 14.65
N TYR A 803 20.46 -34.64 15.82
CA TYR A 803 20.87 -33.38 16.44
C TYR A 803 21.72 -33.55 17.71
N SER A 804 21.72 -34.74 18.32
CA SER A 804 22.47 -35.02 19.56
C SER A 804 23.99 -34.86 19.40
N THR A 805 24.50 -34.96 18.18
CA THR A 805 25.91 -34.68 17.85
C THR A 805 26.32 -33.23 18.09
N LEU A 806 25.37 -32.26 18.08
CA LEU A 806 25.63 -30.87 18.45
C LEU A 806 26.10 -30.73 19.91
N LEU A 807 25.59 -31.60 20.78
CA LEU A 807 25.89 -31.64 22.22
C LEU A 807 27.16 -32.44 22.53
N THR A 808 27.80 -33.08 21.54
CA THR A 808 29.01 -33.88 21.78
C THR A 808 30.26 -33.01 21.62
N PRO A 809 31.10 -32.86 22.68
CA PRO A 809 32.35 -32.11 22.58
C PRO A 809 33.27 -32.68 21.50
N GLY A 810 33.84 -31.81 20.67
CA GLY A 810 34.75 -32.21 19.58
C GLY A 810 34.10 -32.90 18.38
N ALA A 811 32.82 -33.30 18.46
CA ALA A 811 32.10 -33.82 17.31
C ALA A 811 31.78 -32.69 16.33
N GLN A 812 32.08 -32.90 15.06
CA GLN A 812 31.47 -32.13 13.99
C GLN A 812 30.13 -32.77 13.64
N PRO A 813 29.03 -32.01 13.51
CA PRO A 813 27.75 -32.58 13.15
C PRO A 813 27.88 -33.36 11.83
N PRO A 814 27.23 -34.54 11.70
CA PRO A 814 27.38 -35.46 10.58
C PRO A 814 26.90 -34.86 9.24
N ILE A 815 26.32 -33.65 9.25
CA ILE A 815 25.99 -32.89 8.05
C ILE A 815 27.20 -32.60 7.16
N LEU A 816 28.41 -32.47 7.73
CA LEU A 816 29.64 -32.37 6.94
C LEU A 816 30.04 -33.70 6.28
N ALA A 817 29.44 -34.81 6.72
CA ALA A 817 29.57 -36.16 6.20
C ALA A 817 28.28 -36.68 5.54
N ILE A 818 27.28 -35.82 5.26
CA ILE A 818 26.27 -36.14 4.24
C ILE A 818 27.01 -36.07 2.93
N ASP A 819 27.66 -37.18 2.62
CA ASP A 819 28.28 -37.44 1.37
C ASP A 819 27.15 -37.54 0.35
N VAL A 820 26.77 -36.41 -0.23
CA VAL A 820 25.77 -36.35 -1.30
C VAL A 820 26.19 -37.25 -2.47
N ALA A 821 27.46 -37.66 -2.54
CA ALA A 821 27.93 -38.71 -3.43
C ALA A 821 27.29 -40.09 -3.16
N THR A 822 26.99 -40.46 -1.91
CA THR A 822 26.31 -41.73 -1.58
C THR A 822 24.83 -41.76 -1.99
N ALA A 823 24.24 -40.60 -2.31
CA ALA A 823 22.89 -40.51 -2.89
C ALA A 823 22.86 -40.82 -4.41
N GLY A 824 23.97 -41.27 -5.00
CA GLY A 824 24.00 -41.89 -6.33
C GLY A 824 23.87 -40.92 -7.51
N GLY A 825 24.26 -39.66 -7.34
CA GLY A 825 24.34 -38.69 -8.44
C GLY A 825 25.75 -38.12 -8.57
N ASP A 826 26.29 -38.10 -9.79
CA ASP A 826 27.45 -37.29 -10.21
C ASP A 826 27.16 -35.77 -10.13
N ALA A 827 26.44 -35.32 -9.11
CA ALA A 827 26.26 -33.92 -8.82
C ALA A 827 27.38 -33.52 -7.87
N ALA A 828 28.55 -33.17 -8.44
CA ALA A 828 29.47 -32.27 -7.76
C ALA A 828 28.62 -31.13 -7.18
N LEU A 829 28.61 -31.02 -5.85
CA LEU A 829 27.84 -30.00 -5.16
C LEU A 829 28.21 -28.64 -5.78
N PRO A 830 27.24 -27.81 -6.20
CA PRO A 830 27.56 -26.52 -6.82
C PRO A 830 28.51 -25.74 -5.91
N GLU A 831 29.58 -25.14 -6.47
CA GLU A 831 30.62 -24.36 -5.75
C GLU A 831 30.07 -23.25 -4.82
N ARG A 832 28.76 -23.00 -4.82
CA ARG A 832 28.05 -21.90 -4.15
C ARG A 832 27.35 -22.32 -2.86
N ARG A 833 28.10 -22.83 -1.87
CA ARG A 833 27.57 -23.27 -0.55
C ARG A 833 28.06 -22.47 0.67
N ASN A 834 28.23 -21.15 0.55
CA ASN A 834 28.55 -20.27 1.69
C ASN A 834 27.47 -20.24 2.81
N TRP A 835 26.30 -20.88 2.60
CA TRP A 835 25.21 -20.98 3.56
C TRP A 835 25.19 -22.29 4.34
N PHE A 836 25.87 -23.34 3.85
CA PHE A 836 26.04 -24.60 4.58
C PHE A 836 27.25 -24.56 5.52
N THR A 837 28.28 -23.81 5.13
CA THR A 837 29.48 -23.63 5.92
C THR A 837 29.51 -22.19 6.44
N ALA A 838 29.42 -22.01 7.75
CA ALA A 838 29.59 -20.69 8.35
C ALA A 838 30.98 -20.14 7.97
N ALA A 839 31.10 -18.83 7.73
CA ALA A 839 32.37 -18.21 7.35
C ALA A 839 33.50 -18.45 8.37
N LYS A 840 33.13 -18.68 9.64
CA LYS A 840 34.03 -19.12 10.73
C LYS A 840 33.44 -20.36 11.40
N PRO A 841 33.61 -21.58 10.83
CA PRO A 841 32.90 -22.79 11.26
C PRO A 841 33.13 -23.14 12.73
N ALA A 842 34.37 -23.07 13.20
CA ALA A 842 34.71 -23.39 14.59
C ALA A 842 33.96 -22.50 15.59
N ARG A 843 34.03 -21.17 15.39
CA ARG A 843 33.34 -20.20 16.25
C ARG A 843 31.81 -20.35 16.18
N TYR A 844 31.28 -20.64 15.00
CA TYR A 844 29.84 -20.87 14.83
C TYR A 844 29.38 -22.12 15.61
N TRP A 845 30.07 -23.24 15.44
CA TRP A 845 29.69 -24.50 16.10
C TRP A 845 29.93 -24.47 17.61
N GLU A 846 30.96 -23.76 18.08
CA GLU A 846 31.17 -23.49 19.50
C GLU A 846 29.99 -22.72 20.10
N ALA A 847 29.57 -21.62 19.45
CA ALA A 847 28.41 -20.85 19.89
C ALA A 847 27.09 -21.66 19.79
N ALA A 848 26.92 -22.46 18.73
CA ALA A 848 25.75 -23.32 18.56
C ALA A 848 25.67 -24.41 19.63
N ARG A 849 26.81 -25.01 20.01
CA ARG A 849 26.89 -25.98 21.10
C ARG A 849 26.55 -25.33 22.44
N ALA A 850 27.17 -24.20 22.76
CA ALA A 850 26.89 -23.48 24.00
C ALA A 850 25.40 -23.11 24.13
N LEU A 851 24.75 -22.71 23.03
CA LEU A 851 23.31 -22.47 22.99
C LEU A 851 22.50 -23.76 23.22
N ALA A 852 22.87 -24.86 22.56
CA ALA A 852 22.18 -26.14 22.70
C ALA A 852 22.32 -26.73 24.11
N GLU A 853 23.52 -26.67 24.69
CA GLU A 853 23.79 -27.07 26.08
C GLU A 853 22.96 -26.23 27.05
N GLY A 854 22.98 -24.90 26.91
CA GLY A 854 22.16 -24.01 27.73
C GLY A 854 20.66 -24.32 27.62
N LEU A 855 20.16 -24.65 26.43
CA LEU A 855 18.76 -25.08 26.26
C LEU A 855 18.44 -26.40 26.98
N MET A 856 19.39 -27.34 27.02
CA MET A 856 19.25 -28.63 27.72
C MET A 856 19.32 -28.48 29.24
N GLU A 857 20.16 -27.57 29.75
CA GLU A 857 20.35 -27.31 31.19
C GLU A 857 19.17 -26.59 31.86
N LEU A 858 18.42 -25.79 31.10
CA LEU A 858 17.22 -25.14 31.63
C LEU A 858 16.24 -26.18 32.18
N PRO A 859 15.66 -26.01 33.38
CA PRO A 859 14.77 -27.00 33.96
C PRO A 859 13.46 -27.14 33.16
N ASP A 860 12.88 -28.34 33.16
CA ASP A 860 11.54 -28.56 32.63
C ASP A 860 10.51 -28.11 33.68
N TYR A 861 9.89 -26.98 33.43
CA TYR A 861 8.76 -26.53 34.23
C TYR A 861 7.49 -27.29 33.84
N SER A 862 6.55 -27.41 34.78
CA SER A 862 5.23 -27.94 34.45
C SER A 862 4.59 -27.08 33.35
N PRO A 863 3.85 -27.67 32.39
CA PRO A 863 3.32 -26.91 31.24
C PRO A 863 2.46 -25.70 31.62
N ASP A 864 1.86 -25.72 32.81
CA ASP A 864 1.03 -24.67 33.39
C ASP A 864 1.83 -23.57 34.13
N ALA A 865 3.09 -23.80 34.53
CA ALA A 865 3.85 -22.83 35.33
C ALA A 865 4.02 -21.47 34.63
N LEU A 866 4.19 -21.49 33.31
CA LEU A 866 4.33 -20.28 32.48
C LEU A 866 3.10 -19.99 31.59
N SER A 867 2.13 -20.92 31.53
CA SER A 867 0.90 -20.76 30.72
C SER A 867 -0.36 -20.52 31.55
N ASP A 868 -0.34 -20.71 32.88
CA ASP A 868 -1.52 -20.52 33.74
C ASP A 868 -2.04 -19.08 33.65
N ARG A 869 -3.31 -18.94 33.24
CA ARG A 869 -3.96 -17.63 32.98
C ARG A 869 -3.16 -16.76 32.01
N SER A 870 -2.34 -17.36 31.13
CA SER A 870 -1.68 -16.59 30.10
C SER A 870 -2.72 -16.02 29.15
N PRO A 871 -2.54 -14.77 28.69
CA PRO A 871 -3.54 -14.16 27.84
C PRO A 871 -3.72 -14.92 26.50
N TYR A 872 -4.96 -15.11 26.05
CA TYR A 872 -5.28 -15.76 24.77
C TYR A 872 -5.81 -14.76 23.71
N PRO A 873 -5.59 -15.02 22.40
CA PRO A 873 -4.85 -16.15 21.83
C PRO A 873 -3.33 -16.01 22.01
N THR A 874 -2.64 -17.12 22.22
CA THR A 874 -1.18 -17.20 22.36
C THR A 874 -0.53 -17.05 20.98
N PRO A 875 0.52 -16.22 20.81
CA PRO A 875 1.25 -16.13 19.54
C PRO A 875 1.95 -17.46 19.22
N GLU A 876 2.49 -17.64 18.02
CA GLU A 876 3.39 -18.76 17.69
C GLU A 876 4.74 -18.24 17.22
N LEU A 877 5.83 -18.76 17.79
CA LEU A 877 7.19 -18.54 17.29
C LEU A 877 7.47 -19.57 16.20
N ARG A 878 7.58 -19.12 14.95
CA ARG A 878 7.90 -19.95 13.78
C ARG A 878 8.98 -19.27 12.96
N GLN A 879 9.78 -20.08 12.26
CA GLN A 879 10.75 -19.57 11.28
C GLN A 879 9.98 -19.05 10.06
N VAL A 880 10.10 -17.75 9.80
CA VAL A 880 9.52 -17.08 8.63
C VAL A 880 10.62 -16.28 7.93
N PRO A 881 10.58 -16.14 6.59
CA PRO A 881 11.53 -15.27 5.91
C PRO A 881 11.39 -13.84 6.42
N PRO A 882 12.50 -13.08 6.52
CA PRO A 882 12.43 -11.65 6.78
C PRO A 882 11.64 -10.95 5.66
N LEU A 883 10.93 -9.88 6.02
CA LEU A 883 10.13 -9.04 5.12
C LEU A 883 10.93 -7.89 4.51
#